data_AF-A0A5E4PQM6-F1
#
_entry.id   AF-A0A5E4PQM6-F1
#
_cell.length_a   1.000
_cell.length_b   1.000
_cell.length_c   1.000
_cell.angle_alpha   90.00
_cell.angle_beta   90.00
_cell.angle_gamma   90.00
#
_symmetry.space_group_name_H-M   'P 1'
#
loop_
_entity.id
_entity.type
_entity.pdbx_description
1 polymer ?
#
loop_
_entity_poly.entity_id
_entity_poly.type
_entity_poly.pdbx_seq_one_letter_code
_entity_poly.pdbx_strand_id
1 'polypeptide(L)'
;MSAAVENGVPDDGRGTTYYFSIPRTSASIWQRINLFVSIYWKALIVVITPLILLPIPILNANSESFKAFKCMYVVLIMATYWVLELLPLPVTSMLPIVLFPALGILDSDKTCAAYMKETNMMFMGGLMIAAGVQHSKLPKRVALWTVQVVGCSHRRLNLGLTFVTMFISMWVSNAAATTMMVPIVEAILEVFEQQGLGDVYLNKKKGTGAENGKDSKAVIEQKKNTEEESPIPSDITICYYLSIAYASTLGGCGTLVGTATNSAFKGIYDSEFPEVSGSVDFFWFMAYSTPPMLLMQLLVWISLQVTFMGLFRPNSEAARKVNAASSGSLNTMKVIREQYKNLGPVTFHEKSSGGLFILAVILYIFRKPGFMPGWADVITTMRLKDGVVSMFIVILMFILPMSVDFIKFFSSSSSYEELAQSKPSPSIVTWNILKEKIPWGLLFLLGGGFALAEGSKATGLSSMIGSSLNGLHGCHPAIVLLVVVLVTQFITEFTSNVAIANLILPVLANMARSLDMDPRYLMVPATLACSMAFHMPVGTPPNAIVAGVAHIPTSKMAIGGIGPKIITTLIVWGAYPTWGSLIFKPDDIAALNSPVTRSAPIVSPLKQNLTLSCGVTPSNIGSVRQFNCSLPTNPALVQNSLTADIFKTVFSCNSLPANKS
;
A
#
# COMPACT_ATOMS: atom_id res chain seq x y z
N MET A 1 -23.89 -43.10 39.83
CA MET A 1 -25.11 -42.62 39.15
C MET A 1 -24.69 -41.69 38.03
N SER A 2 -25.25 -41.96 36.85
CA SER A 2 -24.96 -41.40 35.53
C SER A 2 -25.31 -39.92 35.39
N ALA A 3 -24.55 -39.19 34.58
CA ALA A 3 -25.09 -38.21 33.63
C ALA A 3 -24.07 -38.00 32.49
N ALA A 4 -24.19 -38.85 31.46
CA ALA A 4 -23.65 -38.57 30.14
C ALA A 4 -24.51 -37.49 29.48
N VAL A 5 -23.88 -36.47 28.89
CA VAL A 5 -24.53 -35.58 27.91
C VAL A 5 -23.73 -35.73 26.63
N GLU A 6 -24.36 -36.41 25.67
CA GLU A 6 -23.96 -36.48 24.27
C GLU A 6 -24.10 -35.11 23.62
N ASN A 7 -23.13 -34.75 22.79
CA ASN A 7 -23.34 -33.93 21.61
C ASN A 7 -22.29 -34.36 20.58
N GLY A 8 -22.64 -35.38 19.81
CA GLY A 8 -21.93 -35.76 18.58
C GLY A 8 -22.83 -35.49 17.38
N VAL A 9 -22.26 -34.87 16.34
CA VAL A 9 -22.69 -35.08 14.96
C VAL A 9 -21.63 -35.98 14.32
N PRO A 10 -22.00 -37.10 13.67
CA PRO A 10 -21.05 -38.02 13.04
C PRO A 10 -20.74 -37.58 11.60
N ASP A 11 -19.51 -37.84 11.14
CA ASP A 11 -19.20 -37.93 9.71
C ASP A 11 -18.59 -39.30 9.40
N ASP A 12 -18.90 -39.78 8.20
CA ASP A 12 -18.98 -41.16 7.77
C ASP A 12 -17.64 -41.92 7.72
N GLY A 13 -17.71 -43.20 8.07
CA GLY A 13 -16.99 -44.22 7.30
C GLY A 13 -15.55 -44.54 7.69
N ARG A 14 -15.27 -44.84 8.97
CA ARG A 14 -14.36 -45.92 9.41
C ARG A 14 -14.38 -46.05 10.93
N GLY A 15 -14.88 -47.18 11.42
CA GLY A 15 -15.00 -47.47 12.84
C GLY A 15 -13.66 -47.69 13.52
N THR A 16 -13.36 -46.83 14.49
CA THR A 16 -12.75 -47.16 15.80
C THR A 16 -12.91 -45.94 16.71
N THR A 17 -13.92 -45.94 17.58
CA THR A 17 -14.13 -44.89 18.59
C THR A 17 -13.09 -45.07 19.70
N TYR A 18 -12.03 -44.27 19.70
CA TYR A 18 -11.07 -44.24 20.80
C TYR A 18 -11.69 -43.53 22.01
N TYR A 19 -12.13 -44.30 23.00
CA TYR A 19 -12.46 -43.78 24.32
C TYR A 19 -11.16 -43.45 25.07
N PHE A 20 -10.69 -42.21 24.97
CA PHE A 20 -9.72 -41.69 25.94
C PHE A 20 -10.48 -41.27 27.20
N SER A 21 -10.37 -42.07 28.27
CA SER A 21 -10.68 -41.58 29.61
C SER A 21 -9.61 -40.55 29.98
N ILE A 22 -9.90 -39.25 29.80
CA ILE A 22 -9.03 -38.18 30.27
C ILE A 22 -9.11 -38.19 31.81
N PRO A 23 -8.03 -38.49 32.55
CA PRO A 23 -8.05 -38.30 33.99
C PRO A 23 -8.17 -36.81 34.27
N ARG A 24 -9.26 -36.38 34.91
CA ARG A 24 -9.43 -35.01 35.43
C ARG A 24 -8.43 -34.79 36.57
N THR A 25 -7.18 -34.52 36.23
CA THR A 25 -6.25 -33.90 37.18
C THR A 25 -6.70 -32.45 37.35
N SER A 26 -7.02 -32.05 38.59
CA SER A 26 -7.36 -30.66 38.88
C SER A 26 -6.12 -29.80 38.67
N ALA A 27 -6.00 -29.15 37.51
CA ALA A 27 -4.91 -28.22 37.23
C ALA A 27 -4.80 -27.18 38.34
N SER A 28 -3.58 -26.91 38.79
CA SER A 28 -3.31 -25.92 39.84
C SER A 28 -3.77 -24.53 39.40
N ILE A 29 -4.07 -23.63 40.34
CA ILE A 29 -4.51 -22.25 40.01
C ILE A 29 -3.49 -21.57 39.09
N TRP A 30 -2.20 -21.77 39.32
CA TRP A 30 -1.12 -21.25 38.47
C TRP A 30 -1.12 -21.87 37.06
N GLN A 31 -1.37 -23.17 36.93
CA GLN A 31 -1.51 -23.80 35.61
C GLN A 31 -2.73 -23.26 34.86
N ARG A 32 -3.86 -23.03 35.56
CA ARG A 32 -5.06 -22.44 34.96
C ARG A 32 -4.84 -21.00 34.55
N ILE A 33 -4.16 -20.19 35.36
CA ILE A 33 -3.81 -18.80 35.03
C ILE A 33 -2.86 -18.76 33.84
N ASN A 34 -1.80 -19.57 33.83
CA ASN A 34 -0.86 -19.62 32.71
C ASN A 34 -1.55 -20.09 31.41
N LEU A 35 -2.45 -21.07 31.50
CA LEU A 35 -3.24 -21.53 30.37
C LEU A 35 -4.21 -20.43 29.89
N PHE A 36 -4.89 -19.75 30.81
CA PHE A 36 -5.78 -18.63 30.50
C PHE A 36 -5.03 -17.48 29.83
N VAL A 37 -3.89 -17.06 30.37
CA VAL A 37 -3.06 -16.01 29.78
C VAL A 37 -2.55 -16.43 28.40
N SER A 38 -2.06 -17.67 28.25
CA SER A 38 -1.57 -18.19 26.95
C SER A 38 -2.66 -18.23 25.88
N ILE A 39 -3.91 -18.54 26.25
CA ILE A 39 -5.03 -18.58 25.29
C ILE A 39 -5.59 -17.18 25.00
N TYR A 40 -5.76 -16.35 26.04
CA TYR A 40 -6.48 -15.07 25.94
C TYR A 40 -5.56 -13.84 25.92
N TRP A 41 -4.25 -14.01 25.70
CA TRP A 41 -3.27 -12.91 25.75
C TRP A 41 -3.68 -11.71 24.88
N LYS A 42 -4.21 -11.94 23.66
CA LYS A 42 -4.67 -10.84 22.79
C LYS A 42 -5.81 -10.05 23.42
N ALA A 43 -6.85 -10.74 23.90
CA ALA A 43 -8.01 -10.10 24.53
C ALA A 43 -7.61 -9.36 25.82
N LEU A 44 -6.69 -9.93 26.60
CA LEU A 44 -6.13 -9.28 27.77
C LEU A 44 -5.42 -7.98 27.41
N ILE A 45 -4.54 -7.98 26.39
CA ILE A 45 -3.85 -6.76 25.96
C ILE A 45 -4.86 -5.72 25.44
N VAL A 46 -5.88 -6.13 24.68
CA VAL A 46 -6.93 -5.20 24.21
C VAL A 46 -7.59 -4.47 25.38
N VAL A 47 -7.92 -5.16 26.47
CA VAL A 47 -8.56 -4.52 27.64
C VAL A 47 -7.54 -3.74 28.49
N ILE A 48 -6.33 -4.28 28.66
CA ILE A 48 -5.30 -3.72 29.54
C ILE A 48 -4.66 -2.46 28.95
N THR A 49 -4.41 -2.42 27.63
CA THR A 49 -3.70 -1.29 27.00
C THR A 49 -4.40 0.06 27.22
N PRO A 50 -5.72 0.22 26.97
CA PRO A 50 -6.43 1.46 27.27
C PRO A 50 -6.41 1.84 28.75
N LEU A 51 -6.40 0.86 29.67
CA LEU A 51 -6.32 1.09 31.11
C LEU A 51 -4.93 1.58 31.54
N ILE A 52 -3.86 0.96 31.02
CA ILE A 52 -2.47 1.36 31.29
C ILE A 52 -2.18 2.76 30.74
N LEU A 53 -2.75 3.11 29.59
CA LEU A 53 -2.52 4.42 28.96
C LEU A 53 -3.44 5.52 29.50
N LEU A 54 -4.49 5.18 30.26
CA LEU A 54 -5.47 6.12 30.81
C LEU A 54 -4.86 7.24 31.70
N PRO A 55 -3.77 7.02 32.45
CA PRO A 55 -3.10 8.10 33.18
C PRO A 55 -2.59 9.24 32.30
N ILE A 56 -2.31 9.01 31.02
CA ILE A 56 -1.77 10.06 30.11
C ILE A 56 -2.71 11.27 30.01
N PRO A 57 -4.00 11.12 29.64
CA PRO A 57 -4.94 12.23 29.63
C PRO A 57 -5.30 12.71 31.05
N ILE A 58 -5.39 11.82 32.06
CA ILE A 58 -5.83 12.19 33.41
C ILE A 58 -4.79 13.06 34.12
N LEU A 59 -3.51 12.68 34.10
CA LEU A 59 -2.45 13.41 34.80
C LEU A 59 -2.18 14.78 34.16
N ASN A 60 -2.44 14.92 32.86
CA ASN A 60 -2.25 16.16 32.11
C ASN A 60 -3.55 16.96 31.93
N ALA A 61 -4.58 16.71 32.74
CA ALA A 61 -5.88 17.39 32.65
C ALA A 61 -5.79 18.91 32.79
N ASN A 62 -4.81 19.40 33.58
CA ASN A 62 -4.60 20.82 33.83
C ASN A 62 -3.60 21.47 32.86
N SER A 63 -3.05 20.73 31.89
CA SER A 63 -2.10 21.24 30.91
C SER A 63 -2.81 22.03 29.81
N GLU A 64 -2.19 23.11 29.33
CA GLU A 64 -2.65 23.83 28.13
C GLU A 64 -2.75 22.94 26.89
N SER A 65 -1.95 21.85 26.86
CA SER A 65 -1.93 20.86 25.77
C SER A 65 -2.86 19.64 26.02
N PHE A 66 -3.88 19.77 26.87
CA PHE A 66 -4.77 18.66 27.25
C PHE A 66 -5.35 17.89 26.05
N LYS A 67 -5.78 18.61 24.99
CA LYS A 67 -6.30 17.96 23.77
C LYS A 67 -5.25 17.11 23.05
N ALA A 68 -3.99 17.53 23.05
CA ALA A 68 -2.89 16.77 22.44
C ALA A 68 -2.63 15.46 23.19
N PHE A 69 -2.67 15.47 24.52
CA PHE A 69 -2.52 14.24 25.33
C PHE A 69 -3.68 13.25 25.13
N LYS A 70 -4.91 13.72 24.92
CA LYS A 70 -6.04 12.87 24.52
C LYS A 70 -5.83 12.24 23.14
N CYS A 71 -5.31 13.02 22.19
CA CYS A 71 -4.97 12.48 20.86
C CYS A 71 -3.84 11.45 20.96
N MET A 72 -2.80 11.74 21.76
CA MET A 72 -1.69 10.83 22.01
C MET A 72 -2.15 9.50 22.60
N TYR A 73 -3.10 9.54 23.54
CA TYR A 73 -3.73 8.33 24.09
C TYR A 73 -4.32 7.43 23.00
N VAL A 74 -5.10 8.00 22.07
CA VAL A 74 -5.69 7.24 20.96
C VAL A 74 -4.61 6.72 20.00
N VAL A 75 -3.62 7.55 19.66
CA VAL A 75 -2.49 7.17 18.79
C VAL A 75 -1.74 5.98 19.40
N LEU A 76 -1.45 5.98 20.70
CA LEU A 76 -0.71 4.90 21.36
C LEU A 76 -1.50 3.59 21.45
N ILE A 77 -2.82 3.67 21.69
CA ILE A 77 -3.71 2.50 21.63
C ILE A 77 -3.67 1.90 20.23
N MET A 78 -3.90 2.74 19.21
CA MET A 78 -3.88 2.30 17.81
C MET A 78 -2.53 1.74 17.41
N ALA A 79 -1.42 2.37 17.82
CA ALA A 79 -0.08 1.89 17.56
C ALA A 79 0.15 0.49 18.13
N THR A 80 -0.26 0.27 19.39
CA THR A 80 -0.12 -1.04 20.04
C THR A 80 -0.99 -2.09 19.35
N TYR A 81 -2.23 -1.75 19.00
CA TYR A 81 -3.16 -2.67 18.35
C TYR A 81 -2.75 -3.01 16.91
N TRP A 82 -2.18 -2.06 16.18
CA TRP A 82 -1.65 -2.27 14.83
C TRP A 82 -0.36 -3.08 14.83
N VAL A 83 0.59 -2.78 15.74
CA VAL A 83 1.88 -3.48 15.82
C VAL A 83 1.70 -4.94 16.28
N LEU A 84 0.83 -5.17 17.26
CA LEU A 84 0.57 -6.51 17.80
C LEU A 84 -0.57 -7.25 17.10
N GLU A 85 -1.22 -6.62 16.11
CA GLU A 85 -2.37 -7.16 15.38
C GLU A 85 -3.41 -7.82 16.31
N LEU A 86 -3.80 -7.09 17.36
CA LEU A 86 -4.72 -7.58 18.38
C LEU A 86 -6.16 -7.68 17.88
N LEU A 87 -6.52 -6.75 16.98
CA LEU A 87 -7.78 -6.70 16.26
C LEU A 87 -7.48 -6.65 14.74
N PRO A 88 -8.43 -7.03 13.87
CA PRO A 88 -8.28 -6.84 12.44
C PRO A 88 -7.93 -5.37 12.14
N LEU A 89 -6.91 -5.14 11.30
CA LEU A 89 -6.40 -3.80 10.99
C LEU A 89 -7.51 -2.78 10.64
N PRO A 90 -8.55 -3.13 9.86
CA PRO A 90 -9.65 -2.21 9.57
C PRO A 90 -10.43 -1.80 10.83
N VAL A 91 -10.66 -2.73 11.77
CA VAL A 91 -11.41 -2.47 13.01
C VAL A 91 -10.64 -1.54 13.94
N THR A 92 -9.33 -1.77 14.12
CA THR A 92 -8.46 -0.83 14.85
C THR A 92 -8.52 0.56 14.22
N SER A 93 -8.58 0.62 12.89
CA SER A 93 -8.62 1.88 12.16
C SER A 93 -9.94 2.61 12.27
N MET A 94 -11.01 1.97 12.76
CA MET A 94 -12.29 2.63 13.03
C MET A 94 -12.35 3.25 14.44
N LEU A 95 -11.37 2.99 15.32
CA LEU A 95 -11.34 3.55 16.67
C LEU A 95 -11.44 5.08 16.71
N PRO A 96 -10.79 5.86 15.82
CA PRO A 96 -10.94 7.32 15.81
C PRO A 96 -12.38 7.78 15.62
N ILE A 97 -13.21 7.06 14.86
CA ILE A 97 -14.62 7.41 14.61
C ILE A 97 -15.40 7.52 15.93
N VAL A 98 -15.06 6.69 16.92
CA VAL A 98 -15.71 6.67 18.23
C VAL A 98 -14.94 7.54 19.24
N LEU A 99 -13.61 7.35 19.32
CA LEU A 99 -12.80 7.94 20.38
C LEU A 99 -12.55 9.43 20.16
N PHE A 100 -12.45 9.93 18.92
CA PHE A 100 -12.17 11.35 18.70
C PHE A 100 -13.32 12.26 19.13
N PRO A 101 -14.58 11.99 18.73
CA PRO A 101 -15.71 12.78 19.21
C PRO A 101 -15.92 12.61 20.71
N ALA A 102 -15.82 11.38 21.24
CA ALA A 102 -16.01 11.10 22.67
C ALA A 102 -15.00 11.84 23.56
N LEU A 103 -13.77 11.99 23.09
CA LEU A 103 -12.71 12.69 23.84
C LEU A 103 -12.66 14.20 23.55
N GLY A 104 -13.46 14.71 22.61
CA GLY A 104 -13.46 16.13 22.20
C GLY A 104 -12.22 16.54 21.41
N ILE A 105 -11.67 15.61 20.62
CA ILE A 105 -10.51 15.82 19.73
C ILE A 105 -10.96 16.44 18.40
N LEU A 106 -11.88 15.76 17.71
CA LEU A 106 -12.48 16.18 16.44
C LEU A 106 -13.98 15.88 16.46
N ASP A 107 -14.75 16.72 15.78
CA ASP A 107 -16.19 16.51 15.57
C ASP A 107 -16.45 15.24 14.73
N SER A 108 -17.62 14.62 14.90
CA SER A 108 -18.01 13.40 14.18
C SER A 108 -17.96 13.57 12.67
N ASP A 109 -18.45 14.69 12.13
CA ASP A 109 -18.45 14.97 10.69
C ASP A 109 -17.03 15.09 10.13
N LYS A 110 -16.15 15.83 10.82
CA LYS A 110 -14.74 15.98 10.44
C LYS A 110 -14.00 14.66 10.51
N THR A 111 -14.28 13.86 11.53
CA THR A 111 -13.67 12.55 11.72
C THR A 111 -14.08 11.60 10.60
N CYS A 112 -15.37 11.53 10.26
CA CYS A 112 -15.86 10.68 9.17
C CYS A 112 -15.37 11.16 7.79
N ALA A 113 -15.30 12.48 7.58
CA ALA A 113 -14.79 13.06 6.33
C ALA A 113 -13.32 12.65 6.05
N ALA A 114 -12.52 12.41 7.10
CA ALA A 114 -11.15 11.91 6.94
C ALA A 114 -11.07 10.52 6.26
N TYR A 115 -12.12 9.69 6.35
CA TYR A 115 -12.16 8.37 5.71
C TYR A 115 -12.56 8.43 4.23
N MET A 116 -13.24 9.50 3.82
CA MET A 116 -13.70 9.70 2.43
C MET A 116 -12.86 10.73 1.69
N LYS A 117 -11.57 10.85 2.04
CA LYS A 117 -10.62 11.69 1.30
C LYS A 117 -10.49 11.21 -0.14
N GLU A 118 -10.24 12.15 -1.03
CA GLU A 118 -10.06 11.88 -2.46
C GLU A 118 -8.95 10.86 -2.74
N THR A 119 -7.87 10.83 -1.95
CA THR A 119 -6.80 9.84 -2.09
C THR A 119 -7.29 8.40 -1.87
N ASN A 120 -8.26 8.19 -0.97
CA ASN A 120 -8.92 6.89 -0.81
C ASN A 120 -9.75 6.54 -2.04
N MET A 121 -10.44 7.51 -2.65
CA MET A 121 -11.15 7.29 -3.91
C MET A 121 -10.20 6.94 -5.04
N MET A 122 -9.04 7.62 -5.13
CA MET A 122 -8.01 7.29 -6.10
C MET A 122 -7.53 5.85 -5.97
N PHE A 123 -7.17 5.44 -4.74
CA PHE A 123 -6.67 4.10 -4.44
C PHE A 123 -7.72 3.02 -4.71
N MET A 124 -8.95 3.21 -4.22
CA MET A 124 -10.06 2.28 -4.43
C MET A 124 -10.39 2.14 -5.92
N GLY A 125 -10.48 3.24 -6.66
CA GLY A 125 -10.72 3.19 -8.10
C GLY A 125 -9.57 2.50 -8.84
N GLY A 126 -8.33 2.69 -8.41
CA GLY A 126 -7.18 1.94 -8.93
C GLY A 126 -7.31 0.43 -8.73
N LEU A 127 -7.71 -0.02 -7.52
CA LEU A 127 -7.99 -1.43 -7.25
C LEU A 127 -9.17 -1.97 -8.07
N MET A 128 -10.22 -1.17 -8.31
CA MET A 128 -11.36 -1.54 -9.15
C MET A 128 -10.95 -1.73 -10.62
N ILE A 129 -10.14 -0.81 -11.15
CA ILE A 129 -9.57 -0.90 -12.51
C ILE A 129 -8.70 -2.15 -12.62
N ALA A 130 -7.80 -2.35 -11.67
CA ALA A 130 -6.94 -3.53 -11.60
C ALA A 130 -7.77 -4.82 -11.57
N ALA A 131 -8.78 -4.91 -10.71
CA ALA A 131 -9.66 -6.08 -10.60
C ALA A 131 -10.40 -6.38 -11.91
N GLY A 132 -10.84 -5.34 -12.64
CA GLY A 132 -11.46 -5.48 -13.96
C GLY A 132 -10.49 -5.96 -15.03
N VAL A 133 -9.28 -5.41 -15.07
CA VAL A 133 -8.23 -5.87 -15.99
C VAL A 133 -7.82 -7.31 -15.67
N GLN A 134 -7.73 -7.69 -14.39
CA GLN A 134 -7.44 -9.06 -13.97
C GLN A 134 -8.57 -10.04 -14.25
N HIS A 135 -9.82 -9.57 -14.28
CA HIS A 135 -10.95 -10.40 -14.69
C HIS A 135 -10.86 -10.76 -16.17
N SER A 136 -10.18 -9.93 -16.98
CA SER A 136 -9.77 -10.33 -18.32
C SER A 136 -8.56 -11.27 -18.28
N LYS A 137 -8.41 -12.13 -19.29
CA LYS A 137 -7.23 -13.01 -19.43
C LYS A 137 -5.97 -12.23 -19.85
N LEU A 138 -6.03 -10.89 -19.92
CA LEU A 138 -4.98 -10.02 -20.45
C LEU A 138 -3.66 -10.13 -19.68
N PRO A 139 -3.60 -10.02 -18.33
CA PRO A 139 -2.31 -10.05 -17.65
C PRO A 139 -1.60 -11.41 -17.80
N LYS A 140 -2.37 -12.52 -17.83
CA LYS A 140 -1.84 -13.87 -18.10
C LYS A 140 -1.27 -13.97 -19.51
N ARG A 141 -1.94 -13.38 -20.52
CA ARG A 141 -1.45 -13.33 -21.90
C ARG A 141 -0.15 -12.52 -22.01
N VAL A 142 -0.09 -11.35 -21.37
CA VAL A 142 1.11 -10.49 -21.35
C VAL A 142 2.27 -11.23 -20.69
N ALA A 143 2.04 -11.92 -19.56
CA ALA A 143 3.08 -12.67 -18.88
C ALA A 143 3.68 -13.79 -19.75
N LEU A 144 2.83 -14.63 -20.35
CA LEU A 144 3.27 -15.72 -21.23
C LEU A 144 3.96 -15.21 -22.49
N TRP A 145 3.47 -14.11 -23.08
CA TRP A 145 4.11 -13.49 -24.24
C TRP A 145 5.51 -12.96 -23.92
N THR A 146 5.68 -12.23 -22.81
CA THR A 146 6.99 -11.69 -22.42
C THR A 146 8.00 -12.81 -22.19
N VAL A 147 7.57 -13.91 -21.56
CA VAL A 147 8.44 -15.07 -21.36
C VAL A 147 8.90 -15.69 -22.68
N GLN A 148 8.04 -15.73 -23.71
CA GLN A 148 8.42 -16.20 -25.04
C GLN A 148 9.49 -15.31 -25.70
N VAL A 149 9.48 -14.02 -25.42
CA VAL A 149 10.45 -13.04 -25.97
C VAL A 149 11.81 -13.13 -25.27
N VAL A 150 11.83 -13.27 -23.94
CA VAL A 150 13.07 -13.25 -23.15
C VAL A 150 13.90 -14.54 -23.30
N GLY A 151 13.23 -15.67 -23.55
CA GLY A 151 13.85 -16.97 -23.81
C GLY A 151 13.85 -17.93 -22.61
N CYS A 152 14.42 -19.12 -22.81
CA CYS A 152 14.21 -20.27 -21.90
C CYS A 152 15.43 -20.74 -21.10
N SER A 153 16.51 -19.94 -21.01
CA SER A 153 17.55 -20.24 -20.01
C SER A 153 17.03 -19.86 -18.63
N HIS A 154 17.38 -20.61 -17.58
CA HIS A 154 16.87 -20.41 -16.22
C HIS A 154 17.03 -18.95 -15.74
N ARG A 155 18.21 -18.36 -15.99
CA ARG A 155 18.50 -16.99 -15.60
C ARG A 155 17.68 -15.97 -16.39
N ARG A 156 17.56 -16.13 -17.72
CA ARG A 156 16.76 -15.23 -18.56
C ARG A 156 15.28 -15.36 -18.27
N LEU A 157 14.79 -16.59 -18.07
CA LEU A 157 13.41 -16.89 -17.73
C LEU A 157 13.02 -16.26 -16.39
N ASN A 158 13.85 -16.48 -15.36
CA ASN A 158 13.65 -15.85 -14.05
C ASN A 158 13.66 -14.31 -14.16
N LEU A 159 14.60 -13.72 -14.92
CA LEU A 159 14.63 -12.28 -15.18
C LEU A 159 13.32 -11.79 -15.83
N GLY A 160 12.85 -12.47 -16.87
CA GLY A 160 11.60 -12.14 -17.56
C GLY A 160 10.39 -12.19 -16.62
N LEU A 161 10.25 -13.29 -15.85
CA LEU A 161 9.17 -13.43 -14.87
C LEU A 161 9.21 -12.33 -13.81
N THR A 162 10.40 -12.00 -13.31
CA THR A 162 10.63 -10.97 -12.30
C THR A 162 10.20 -9.59 -12.81
N PHE A 163 10.65 -9.20 -14.02
CA PHE A 163 10.28 -7.90 -14.61
C PHE A 163 8.79 -7.79 -14.95
N VAL A 164 8.17 -8.86 -15.43
CA VAL A 164 6.71 -8.88 -15.66
C VAL A 164 5.98 -8.74 -14.32
N THR A 165 6.40 -9.46 -13.28
CA THR A 165 5.77 -9.40 -11.96
C THR A 165 5.85 -7.99 -11.38
N MET A 166 7.03 -7.37 -11.46
CA MET A 166 7.23 -5.97 -11.07
C MET A 166 6.30 -5.04 -11.85
N PHE A 167 6.25 -5.16 -13.19
CA PHE A 167 5.40 -4.32 -14.02
C PHE A 167 3.91 -4.49 -13.70
N ILE A 168 3.42 -5.71 -13.50
CA ILE A 168 2.02 -5.95 -13.12
C ILE A 168 1.73 -5.32 -11.76
N SER A 169 2.65 -5.47 -10.80
CA SER A 169 2.48 -4.95 -9.44
C SER A 169 2.55 -3.42 -9.34
N MET A 170 3.01 -2.71 -10.37
CA MET A 170 2.89 -1.25 -10.43
C MET A 170 1.44 -0.78 -10.46
N TRP A 171 0.51 -1.64 -10.89
CA TRP A 171 -0.87 -1.28 -11.18
C TRP A 171 -1.89 -2.11 -10.40
N VAL A 172 -1.46 -3.27 -9.95
CA VAL A 172 -2.23 -4.27 -9.24
C VAL A 172 -1.63 -4.44 -7.85
N SER A 173 -2.44 -4.79 -6.85
CA SER A 173 -1.92 -5.06 -5.50
C SER A 173 -0.85 -6.16 -5.51
N ASN A 174 0.17 -6.00 -4.67
CA ASN A 174 1.30 -6.94 -4.58
C ASN A 174 0.84 -8.39 -4.41
N ALA A 175 -0.10 -8.63 -3.48
CA ALA A 175 -0.65 -9.95 -3.22
C ALA A 175 -1.27 -10.57 -4.48
N ALA A 176 -2.08 -9.81 -5.20
CA ALA A 176 -2.76 -10.32 -6.39
C ALA A 176 -1.77 -10.55 -7.55
N ALA A 177 -0.76 -9.69 -7.72
CA ALA A 177 0.32 -9.91 -8.68
C ALA A 177 1.08 -11.21 -8.40
N THR A 178 1.41 -11.49 -7.12
CA THR A 178 2.05 -12.74 -6.72
C THR A 178 1.16 -13.96 -6.98
N THR A 179 -0.11 -13.93 -6.55
CA THR A 179 -1.06 -15.03 -6.75
C THR A 179 -1.26 -15.34 -8.23
N MET A 180 -1.21 -14.35 -9.12
CA MET A 180 -1.29 -14.58 -10.56
C MET A 180 -0.04 -15.27 -11.12
N MET A 181 1.13 -14.99 -10.57
CA MET A 181 2.41 -15.53 -11.04
C MET A 181 2.73 -16.90 -10.50
N VAL A 182 2.26 -17.23 -9.29
CA VAL A 182 2.51 -18.52 -8.65
C VAL A 182 2.14 -19.72 -9.55
N PRO A 183 0.92 -19.83 -10.13
CA PRO A 183 0.60 -20.96 -11.00
C PRO A 183 1.44 -21.01 -12.28
N ILE A 184 1.93 -19.86 -12.76
CA ILE A 184 2.81 -19.79 -13.94
C ILE A 184 4.20 -20.34 -13.58
N VAL A 185 4.74 -19.94 -12.43
CA VAL A 185 6.02 -20.44 -11.91
C VAL A 185 5.92 -21.93 -11.62
N GLU A 186 4.84 -22.39 -10.98
CA GLU A 186 4.59 -23.79 -10.68
C GLU A 186 4.57 -24.64 -11.96
N ALA A 187 3.77 -24.26 -12.95
CA ALA A 187 3.73 -24.97 -14.24
C ALA A 187 5.09 -25.00 -14.96
N ILE A 188 5.91 -23.95 -14.82
CA ILE A 188 7.28 -23.93 -15.38
C ILE A 188 8.20 -24.89 -14.63
N LEU A 189 8.13 -24.91 -13.29
CA LEU A 189 8.94 -25.76 -12.43
C LEU A 189 8.61 -27.25 -12.64
N GLU A 190 7.33 -27.61 -12.76
CA GLU A 190 6.90 -28.98 -13.07
C GLU A 190 7.48 -29.49 -14.39
N VAL A 191 7.51 -28.63 -15.42
CA VAL A 191 8.12 -28.96 -16.72
C VAL A 191 9.62 -29.20 -16.59
N PHE A 192 10.30 -28.47 -15.70
CA PHE A 192 11.72 -28.72 -15.41
C PHE A 192 11.93 -30.07 -14.70
N GLU A 193 11.04 -30.44 -13.77
CA GLU A 193 11.09 -31.74 -13.08
C GLU A 193 10.93 -32.90 -14.06
N GLN A 194 9.90 -32.84 -14.91
CA GLN A 194 9.58 -33.90 -15.88
C GLN A 194 10.72 -34.18 -16.88
N GLN A 195 11.56 -33.17 -17.13
CA GLN A 195 12.68 -33.28 -18.06
C GLN A 195 14.01 -33.61 -17.37
N GLY A 196 14.01 -33.78 -16.05
CA GLY A 196 15.23 -33.99 -15.27
C GLY A 196 16.18 -32.78 -15.30
N LEU A 197 15.67 -31.58 -15.60
CA LEU A 197 16.43 -30.32 -15.67
C LEU A 197 16.55 -29.64 -14.31
N GLY A 198 15.99 -30.22 -13.25
CA GLY A 198 16.13 -29.77 -11.88
C GLY A 198 15.04 -30.39 -11.02
N ASP A 199 15.42 -30.90 -9.85
CA ASP A 199 14.43 -31.40 -8.90
C ASP A 199 13.72 -30.20 -8.27
N VAL A 200 12.38 -30.16 -8.36
CA VAL A 200 11.58 -29.08 -7.74
C VAL A 200 11.64 -29.22 -6.22
N TYR A 201 11.59 -30.46 -5.74
CA TYR A 201 11.73 -30.85 -4.34
C TYR A 201 12.79 -31.94 -4.19
N LEU A 202 13.68 -31.80 -3.21
CA LEU A 202 14.84 -32.68 -3.02
C LEU A 202 14.46 -34.09 -2.51
N ASN A 203 13.27 -34.25 -1.93
CA ASN A 203 12.86 -35.48 -1.24
C ASN A 203 11.93 -36.41 -2.04
N LYS A 204 11.56 -36.07 -3.28
CA LYS A 204 10.76 -36.98 -4.13
C LYS A 204 11.72 -38.01 -4.74
N LYS A 205 11.95 -39.13 -4.04
CA LYS A 205 12.74 -40.25 -4.58
C LYS A 205 12.31 -40.54 -6.02
N LYS A 206 13.27 -40.47 -6.95
CA LYS A 206 13.13 -40.89 -8.35
C LYS A 206 12.53 -42.29 -8.43
N GLY A 207 11.24 -42.37 -8.72
CA GLY A 207 10.57 -43.61 -9.11
C GLY A 207 10.67 -43.78 -10.62
N THR A 208 11.83 -44.26 -11.11
CA THR A 208 11.96 -44.71 -12.50
C THR A 208 12.65 -46.08 -12.55
N GLY A 209 11.85 -47.11 -12.85
CA GLY A 209 12.24 -48.21 -13.75
C GLY A 209 13.04 -49.40 -13.21
N ALA A 210 12.31 -50.48 -12.90
CA ALA A 210 12.53 -51.90 -13.22
C ALA A 210 13.94 -52.58 -13.09
N GLU A 211 13.93 -53.68 -12.31
CA GLU A 211 14.71 -54.95 -12.33
C GLU A 211 15.14 -55.28 -10.89
N ASN A 212 14.85 -56.40 -10.23
CA ASN A 212 14.40 -57.73 -10.59
C ASN A 212 13.51 -58.30 -9.46
N GLY A 213 12.73 -59.33 -9.78
CA GLY A 213 11.69 -59.89 -8.92
C GLY A 213 12.16 -60.63 -7.66
N LYS A 214 11.13 -60.92 -6.84
CA LYS A 214 11.09 -61.66 -5.56
C LYS A 214 11.53 -60.84 -4.34
N ASP A 215 10.55 -60.19 -3.72
CA ASP A 215 10.26 -60.26 -2.26
C ASP A 215 9.16 -59.26 -1.88
N SER A 216 7.96 -59.44 -2.45
CA SER A 216 6.84 -58.50 -2.34
C SER A 216 5.97 -58.67 -1.09
N LYS A 217 6.49 -59.18 0.04
CA LYS A 217 5.67 -59.31 1.26
C LYS A 217 6.27 -58.74 2.56
N ALA A 218 7.55 -58.36 2.61
CA ALA A 218 8.17 -57.83 3.83
C ALA A 218 8.28 -56.29 3.88
N VAL A 219 8.06 -55.58 2.76
CA VAL A 219 8.25 -54.11 2.68
C VAL A 219 6.94 -53.32 2.88
N ILE A 220 5.80 -54.01 2.99
CA ILE A 220 4.48 -53.36 3.11
C ILE A 220 4.20 -52.90 4.56
N GLU A 221 4.83 -53.48 5.57
CA GLU A 221 4.53 -53.15 6.98
C GLU A 221 5.33 -51.99 7.57
N GLN A 222 6.42 -51.54 6.94
CA GLN A 222 7.20 -50.38 7.45
C GLN A 222 6.76 -49.01 6.91
N LYS A 223 5.76 -48.95 6.04
CA LYS A 223 5.36 -47.69 5.36
C LYS A 223 4.28 -46.87 6.07
N LYS A 224 3.92 -47.22 7.32
CA LYS A 224 2.78 -46.60 8.03
C LYS A 224 3.14 -45.59 9.12
N ASN A 225 4.43 -45.38 9.43
CA ASN A 225 4.87 -44.54 10.56
C ASN A 225 5.90 -43.45 10.21
N THR A 226 6.05 -43.06 8.95
CA THR A 226 6.81 -41.84 8.62
C THR A 226 5.81 -40.73 8.40
N GLU A 227 5.76 -39.78 9.34
CA GLU A 227 5.10 -38.48 9.15
C GLU A 227 5.41 -37.96 7.74
N GLU A 228 4.41 -37.44 7.03
CA GLU A 228 4.59 -36.80 5.73
C GLU A 228 5.61 -35.66 5.87
N GLU A 229 6.88 -35.98 5.65
CA GLU A 229 7.99 -35.05 5.76
C GLU A 229 7.78 -33.99 4.69
N SER A 230 7.49 -32.75 5.11
CA SER A 230 7.17 -31.65 4.21
C SER A 230 8.24 -31.54 3.11
N PRO A 231 7.86 -31.49 1.83
CA PRO A 231 8.82 -31.58 0.74
C PRO A 231 9.74 -30.35 0.76
N ILE A 232 11.06 -30.58 0.87
CA ILE A 232 12.06 -29.50 0.92
C ILE A 232 12.28 -28.95 -0.50
N PRO A 233 12.00 -27.67 -0.77
CA PRO A 233 12.19 -27.08 -2.09
C PRO A 233 13.67 -26.95 -2.43
N SER A 234 14.02 -27.13 -3.71
CA SER A 234 15.39 -26.89 -4.18
C SER A 234 15.73 -25.39 -4.20
N ASP A 235 17.02 -25.04 -4.20
CA ASP A 235 17.46 -23.65 -4.24
C ASP A 235 16.99 -22.92 -5.53
N ILE A 236 16.79 -23.66 -6.64
CA ILE A 236 16.22 -23.12 -7.89
C ILE A 236 14.77 -22.73 -7.67
N THR A 237 13.96 -23.65 -7.11
CA THR A 237 12.56 -23.41 -6.76
C THR A 237 12.41 -22.19 -5.85
N ILE A 238 13.21 -22.14 -4.77
CA ILE A 238 13.24 -21.00 -3.84
C ILE A 238 13.55 -19.70 -4.59
N CYS A 239 14.53 -19.71 -5.50
CA CYS A 239 14.90 -18.53 -6.28
C CYS A 239 13.73 -18.02 -7.12
N TYR A 240 13.02 -18.87 -7.87
CA TYR A 240 11.87 -18.44 -8.68
C TYR A 240 10.76 -17.81 -7.83
N TYR A 241 10.40 -18.47 -6.73
CA TYR A 241 9.34 -18.00 -5.83
C TYR A 241 9.72 -16.70 -5.10
N LEU A 242 10.93 -16.59 -4.56
CA LEU A 242 11.41 -15.36 -3.93
C LEU A 242 11.56 -14.21 -4.93
N SER A 243 12.00 -14.49 -6.17
CA SER A 243 12.11 -13.47 -7.22
C SER A 243 10.76 -12.84 -7.54
N ILE A 244 9.68 -13.62 -7.70
CA ILE A 244 8.35 -13.06 -7.98
C ILE A 244 7.76 -12.34 -6.75
N ALA A 245 7.98 -12.85 -5.53
CA ALA A 245 7.50 -12.18 -4.32
C ALA A 245 8.16 -10.81 -4.16
N TYR A 246 9.49 -10.76 -4.22
CA TYR A 246 10.22 -9.50 -4.06
C TYR A 246 9.97 -8.54 -5.22
N ALA A 247 9.79 -9.06 -6.43
CA ALA A 247 9.42 -8.24 -7.57
C ALA A 247 8.04 -7.60 -7.44
N SER A 248 7.06 -8.32 -6.91
CA SER A 248 5.74 -7.72 -6.64
C SER A 248 5.85 -6.60 -5.60
N THR A 249 6.61 -6.83 -4.52
CA THR A 249 6.85 -5.81 -3.49
C THR A 249 7.52 -4.56 -4.04
N LEU A 250 8.58 -4.71 -4.85
CA LEU A 250 9.26 -3.58 -5.49
C LEU A 250 8.39 -2.90 -6.55
N GLY A 251 7.67 -3.66 -7.36
CA GLY A 251 6.77 -3.14 -8.38
C GLY A 251 5.69 -2.22 -7.81
N GLY A 252 5.13 -2.58 -6.65
CA GLY A 252 4.15 -1.75 -5.94
C GLY A 252 4.66 -0.35 -5.61
N CYS A 253 5.97 -0.16 -5.42
CA CYS A 253 6.58 1.13 -5.13
C CYS A 253 6.57 2.10 -6.32
N GLY A 254 6.40 1.63 -7.56
CA GLY A 254 6.57 2.45 -8.76
C GLY A 254 5.50 3.53 -8.96
N THR A 255 4.28 3.32 -8.47
CA THR A 255 3.16 4.26 -8.67
C THR A 255 2.37 4.48 -7.37
N LEU A 256 1.56 5.55 -7.32
CA LEU A 256 0.71 5.82 -6.14
C LEU A 256 -0.35 4.74 -5.87
N VAL A 257 -0.78 4.01 -6.92
CA VAL A 257 -1.83 2.99 -6.84
C VAL A 257 -1.28 1.62 -6.47
N GLY A 258 -0.01 1.33 -6.81
CA GLY A 258 0.58 0.00 -6.68
C GLY A 258 0.51 -0.58 -5.26
N THR A 259 0.78 0.23 -4.24
CA THR A 259 0.68 -0.17 -2.83
C THR A 259 -0.09 0.85 -1.99
N ALA A 260 -0.81 0.35 -0.99
CA ALA A 260 -1.57 1.15 -0.04
C ALA A 260 -0.68 2.10 0.79
N THR A 261 0.59 1.76 1.02
CA THR A 261 1.56 2.65 1.69
C THR A 261 1.77 3.97 0.94
N ASN A 262 1.84 3.92 -0.39
CA ASN A 262 2.00 5.12 -1.22
C ASN A 262 0.76 6.01 -1.16
N SER A 263 -0.43 5.40 -1.11
CA SER A 263 -1.69 6.12 -0.93
C SER A 263 -1.84 6.70 0.50
N ALA A 264 -1.39 5.98 1.52
CA ALA A 264 -1.31 6.49 2.89
C ALA A 264 -0.41 7.74 2.96
N PHE A 265 0.76 7.68 2.33
CA PHE A 265 1.64 8.84 2.20
C PHE A 265 0.96 10.01 1.52
N LYS A 266 0.38 9.81 0.34
CA LYS A 266 -0.25 10.92 -0.40
C LYS A 266 -1.36 11.59 0.42
N GLY A 267 -2.20 10.82 1.11
CA GLY A 267 -3.29 11.38 1.89
C GLY A 267 -2.85 12.06 3.19
N ILE A 268 -1.78 11.56 3.85
CA ILE A 268 -1.18 12.21 5.02
C ILE A 268 -0.44 13.48 4.58
N TYR A 269 0.39 13.40 3.54
CA TYR A 269 1.11 14.54 2.97
C TYR A 269 0.17 15.68 2.56
N ASP A 270 -0.94 15.36 1.89
CA ASP A 270 -1.95 16.35 1.51
C ASP A 270 -2.67 17.01 2.71
N SER A 271 -2.82 16.28 3.83
CA SER A 271 -3.43 16.81 5.07
C SER A 271 -2.46 17.74 5.80
N GLU A 272 -1.22 17.29 5.90
CA GLU A 272 -0.15 17.96 6.60
C GLU A 272 0.28 19.21 5.83
N PHE A 273 0.46 19.11 4.52
CA PHE A 273 1.00 20.18 3.66
C PHE A 273 0.03 20.56 2.53
N PRO A 274 -1.12 21.21 2.85
CA PRO A 274 -2.14 21.54 1.86
C PRO A 274 -1.66 22.55 0.80
N GLU A 275 -0.70 23.40 1.16
CA GLU A 275 -0.10 24.45 0.32
C GLU A 275 0.71 23.86 -0.84
N VAL A 276 1.52 22.84 -0.55
CA VAL A 276 2.38 22.14 -1.52
C VAL A 276 1.83 20.78 -1.95
N SER A 277 0.57 20.51 -1.65
CA SER A 277 -0.10 19.24 -1.97
C SER A 277 -0.13 18.92 -3.47
N GLY A 278 0.01 19.92 -4.36
CA GLY A 278 0.16 19.71 -5.81
C GLY A 278 1.55 19.29 -6.27
N SER A 279 2.56 19.35 -5.40
CA SER A 279 3.95 19.03 -5.77
C SER A 279 4.22 17.52 -5.91
N VAL A 280 3.36 16.68 -5.34
CA VAL A 280 3.44 15.22 -5.45
C VAL A 280 2.13 14.67 -6.01
N ASP A 281 1.93 14.95 -7.29
CA ASP A 281 0.87 14.34 -8.10
C ASP A 281 1.32 12.98 -8.65
N PHE A 282 0.38 12.19 -9.20
CA PHE A 282 0.68 10.86 -9.74
C PHE A 282 1.90 10.81 -10.66
N PHE A 283 2.00 11.76 -11.60
CA PHE A 283 3.14 11.85 -12.52
C PHE A 283 4.47 12.06 -11.77
N TRP A 284 4.53 13.02 -10.85
CA TRP A 284 5.75 13.35 -10.12
C TRP A 284 6.20 12.23 -9.18
N PHE A 285 5.24 11.57 -8.52
CA PHE A 285 5.54 10.39 -7.72
C PHE A 285 6.09 9.26 -8.59
N MET A 286 5.48 9.00 -9.75
CA MET A 286 5.96 7.98 -10.69
C MET A 286 7.36 8.32 -11.23
N ALA A 287 7.61 9.58 -11.59
CA ALA A 287 8.90 10.05 -12.08
C ALA A 287 10.02 9.91 -11.03
N TYR A 288 9.70 10.13 -9.75
CA TYR A 288 10.61 9.88 -8.65
C TYR A 288 10.84 8.38 -8.39
N SER A 289 9.77 7.60 -8.25
CA SER A 289 9.83 6.23 -7.73
C SER A 289 10.21 5.17 -8.77
N THR A 290 9.85 5.37 -10.05
CA THR A 290 10.03 4.35 -11.09
C THR A 290 11.51 4.08 -11.42
N PRO A 291 12.39 5.09 -11.61
CA PRO A 291 13.79 4.81 -11.95
C PRO A 291 14.56 4.09 -10.82
N PRO A 292 14.48 4.51 -9.54
CA PRO A 292 15.04 3.75 -8.43
C PRO A 292 14.44 2.35 -8.31
N MET A 293 13.14 2.17 -8.56
CA MET A 293 12.49 0.85 -8.57
C MET A 293 13.11 -0.09 -9.62
N LEU A 294 13.32 0.36 -10.85
CA LEU A 294 13.94 -0.44 -11.91
C LEU A 294 15.37 -0.86 -11.53
N LEU A 295 16.14 0.06 -10.95
CA LEU A 295 17.49 -0.22 -10.46
C LEU A 295 17.47 -1.22 -9.30
N MET A 296 16.62 -1.00 -8.29
CA MET A 296 16.42 -1.93 -7.17
C MET A 296 16.05 -3.31 -7.69
N GLN A 297 15.12 -3.40 -8.63
CA GLN A 297 14.67 -4.67 -9.19
C GLN A 297 15.82 -5.45 -9.85
N LEU A 298 16.63 -4.77 -10.66
CA LEU A 298 17.75 -5.38 -11.34
C LEU A 298 18.79 -5.89 -10.35
N LEU A 299 19.16 -5.06 -9.35
CA LEU A 299 20.15 -5.44 -8.35
C LEU A 299 19.66 -6.54 -7.41
N VAL A 300 18.37 -6.51 -7.02
CA VAL A 300 17.73 -7.58 -6.23
C VAL A 300 17.73 -8.89 -7.01
N TRP A 301 17.43 -8.84 -8.31
CA TRP A 301 17.54 -10.01 -9.17
C TRP A 301 18.98 -10.55 -9.17
N ILE A 302 19.99 -9.71 -9.41
CA ILE A 302 21.41 -10.12 -9.35
C ILE A 302 21.73 -10.76 -7.99
N SER A 303 21.29 -10.16 -6.88
CA SER A 303 21.52 -10.68 -5.53
C SER A 303 20.94 -12.09 -5.37
N LEU A 304 19.71 -12.34 -5.81
CA LEU A 304 19.10 -13.66 -5.72
C LEU A 304 19.81 -14.68 -6.61
N GLN A 305 20.27 -14.25 -7.79
CA GLN A 305 21.06 -15.09 -8.70
C GLN A 305 22.42 -15.48 -8.11
N VAL A 306 23.06 -14.58 -7.35
CA VAL A 306 24.31 -14.87 -6.64
C VAL A 306 24.07 -15.83 -5.48
N THR A 307 23.01 -15.62 -4.70
CA THR A 307 22.69 -16.43 -3.52
C THR A 307 22.26 -17.85 -3.88
N PHE A 308 21.36 -18.02 -4.87
CA PHE A 308 20.73 -19.31 -5.16
C PHE A 308 21.17 -19.98 -6.47
N MET A 309 21.54 -19.21 -7.49
CA MET A 309 21.91 -19.74 -8.83
C MET A 309 23.41 -19.64 -9.16
N GLY A 310 24.24 -19.26 -8.20
CA GLY A 310 25.70 -19.27 -8.29
C GLY A 310 26.29 -18.41 -9.42
N LEU A 311 25.68 -17.25 -9.74
CA LEU A 311 26.08 -16.39 -10.87
C LEU A 311 27.59 -16.06 -10.92
N PHE A 312 28.21 -15.82 -9.76
CA PHE A 312 29.66 -15.55 -9.62
C PHE A 312 30.45 -16.72 -9.01
N ARG A 313 29.87 -17.93 -8.99
CA ARG A 313 30.50 -19.16 -8.48
C ARG A 313 30.37 -20.29 -9.52
N PRO A 314 31.10 -20.21 -10.65
CA PRO A 314 30.95 -21.15 -11.77
C PRO A 314 31.28 -22.62 -11.40
N ASN A 315 32.11 -22.84 -10.38
CA ASN A 315 32.46 -24.18 -9.89
C ASN A 315 31.47 -24.75 -8.85
N SER A 316 30.44 -23.99 -8.48
CA SER A 316 29.41 -24.46 -7.52
C SER A 316 28.49 -25.49 -8.17
N GLU A 317 28.03 -26.46 -7.38
CA GLU A 317 27.02 -27.45 -7.78
C GLU A 317 25.74 -26.78 -8.33
N ALA A 318 25.33 -25.65 -7.75
CA ALA A 318 24.18 -24.88 -8.21
C ALA A 318 24.38 -24.32 -9.64
N ALA A 319 25.57 -23.79 -9.94
CA ALA A 319 25.88 -23.25 -11.27
C ALA A 319 25.95 -24.37 -12.33
N ARG A 320 26.50 -25.54 -11.97
CA ARG A 320 26.51 -26.72 -12.86
C ARG A 320 25.10 -27.21 -13.17
N LYS A 321 24.21 -27.30 -12.17
CA LYS A 321 22.79 -27.68 -12.36
C LYS A 321 22.07 -26.70 -13.29
N VAL A 322 22.19 -25.40 -13.06
CA VAL A 322 21.57 -24.34 -13.89
C VAL A 322 22.08 -24.35 -15.35
N ASN A 323 23.38 -24.57 -15.55
CA ASN A 323 23.98 -24.63 -16.88
C ASN A 323 23.58 -25.91 -17.63
N ALA A 324 23.58 -27.07 -16.96
CA ALA A 324 23.10 -28.33 -17.54
C ALA A 324 21.62 -28.23 -17.93
N ALA A 325 20.81 -27.60 -17.08
CA ALA A 325 19.38 -27.40 -17.28
C ALA A 325 19.03 -26.42 -18.42
N SER A 326 19.97 -25.55 -18.82
CA SER A 326 19.75 -24.59 -19.92
C SER A 326 19.73 -25.25 -21.31
N SER A 327 20.16 -26.51 -21.42
CA SER A 327 20.13 -27.30 -22.66
C SER A 327 18.72 -27.80 -23.04
N GLY A 328 17.79 -27.97 -22.10
CA GLY A 328 16.40 -28.38 -22.34
C GLY A 328 15.42 -27.25 -22.68
N SER A 329 15.93 -26.03 -22.87
CA SER A 329 15.18 -24.78 -23.05
C SER A 329 14.15 -24.80 -24.21
N LEU A 330 14.36 -25.61 -25.25
CA LEU A 330 13.44 -25.75 -26.37
C LEU A 330 12.10 -26.39 -25.99
N ASN A 331 12.11 -27.37 -25.08
CA ASN A 331 10.88 -28.06 -24.68
C ASN A 331 10.08 -27.26 -23.65
N THR A 332 10.75 -26.52 -22.75
CA THR A 332 10.10 -25.51 -21.89
C THR A 332 9.37 -24.46 -22.74
N MET A 333 9.99 -23.99 -23.82
CA MET A 333 9.34 -23.05 -24.75
C MET A 333 8.09 -23.64 -25.42
N LYS A 334 8.08 -24.95 -25.73
CA LYS A 334 6.90 -25.63 -26.30
C LYS A 334 5.72 -25.57 -25.33
N VAL A 335 5.92 -25.87 -24.05
CA VAL A 335 4.85 -25.84 -23.04
C VAL A 335 4.32 -24.43 -22.85
N ILE A 336 5.20 -23.42 -22.78
CA ILE A 336 4.80 -22.01 -22.66
C ILE A 336 4.00 -21.56 -23.89
N ARG A 337 4.40 -22.01 -25.09
CA ARG A 337 3.67 -21.75 -26.33
C ARG A 337 2.32 -22.45 -26.37
N GLU A 338 2.23 -23.66 -25.83
CA GLU A 338 0.97 -24.40 -25.70
C GLU A 338 0.02 -23.73 -24.72
N GLN A 339 0.50 -23.34 -23.53
CA GLN A 339 -0.27 -22.55 -22.56
C GLN A 339 -0.75 -21.22 -23.15
N TYR A 340 0.06 -20.56 -23.97
CA TYR A 340 -0.34 -19.35 -24.69
C TYR A 340 -1.42 -19.64 -25.75
N LYS A 341 -1.27 -20.73 -26.52
CA LYS A 341 -2.29 -21.17 -27.49
C LYS A 341 -3.61 -21.54 -26.82
N ASN A 342 -3.56 -22.15 -25.63
CA ASN A 342 -4.73 -22.53 -24.83
C ASN A 342 -5.57 -21.33 -24.35
N LEU A 343 -5.00 -20.10 -24.36
CA LEU A 343 -5.77 -18.89 -24.09
C LEU A 343 -6.72 -18.51 -25.24
N GLY A 344 -6.53 -19.04 -26.45
CA GLY A 344 -7.29 -18.69 -27.63
C GLY A 344 -6.97 -17.30 -28.19
N PRO A 345 -7.73 -16.83 -29.21
CA PRO A 345 -7.55 -15.50 -29.80
C PRO A 345 -7.87 -14.39 -28.79
N VAL A 346 -7.31 -13.19 -29.01
CA VAL A 346 -7.53 -12.02 -28.14
C VAL A 346 -9.00 -11.62 -28.20
N THR A 347 -9.69 -11.74 -27.07
CA THR A 347 -11.12 -11.43 -26.95
C THR A 347 -11.38 -9.92 -26.93
N PHE A 348 -12.63 -9.50 -27.24
CA PHE A 348 -13.02 -8.09 -27.11
C PHE A 348 -12.86 -7.59 -25.67
N HIS A 349 -13.20 -8.42 -24.69
CA HIS A 349 -12.99 -8.12 -23.27
C HIS A 349 -11.53 -7.78 -22.96
N GLU A 350 -10.57 -8.57 -23.46
CA GLU A 350 -9.13 -8.28 -23.28
C GLU A 350 -8.72 -6.95 -23.93
N LYS A 351 -9.20 -6.67 -25.16
CA LYS A 351 -8.90 -5.42 -25.87
C LYS A 351 -9.49 -4.20 -25.18
N SER A 352 -10.77 -4.28 -24.78
CA SER A 352 -11.48 -3.17 -24.15
C SER A 352 -10.92 -2.87 -22.75
N SER A 353 -10.67 -3.90 -21.93
CA SER A 353 -10.02 -3.73 -20.62
C SER A 353 -8.61 -3.17 -20.75
N GLY A 354 -7.82 -3.65 -21.72
CA GLY A 354 -6.49 -3.09 -22.00
C GLY A 354 -6.53 -1.64 -22.50
N GLY A 355 -7.50 -1.31 -23.35
CA GLY A 355 -7.72 0.06 -23.84
C GLY A 355 -8.09 1.03 -22.73
N LEU A 356 -9.02 0.66 -21.85
CA LEU A 356 -9.40 1.47 -20.68
C LEU A 356 -8.26 1.64 -19.69
N PHE A 357 -7.44 0.59 -19.50
CA PHE A 357 -6.26 0.67 -18.67
C PHE A 357 -5.22 1.64 -19.23
N ILE A 358 -4.90 1.57 -20.53
CA ILE A 358 -3.99 2.51 -21.19
C ILE A 358 -4.57 3.93 -21.11
N LEU A 359 -5.88 4.10 -21.32
CA LEU A 359 -6.56 5.39 -21.17
C LEU A 359 -6.41 5.95 -19.75
N ALA A 360 -6.56 5.12 -18.71
CA ALA A 360 -6.35 5.53 -17.32
C ALA A 360 -4.93 6.06 -17.10
N VAL A 361 -3.91 5.34 -17.59
CA VAL A 361 -2.49 5.74 -17.47
C VAL A 361 -2.24 7.08 -18.17
N ILE A 362 -2.77 7.26 -19.39
CA ILE A 362 -2.67 8.52 -20.14
C ILE A 362 -3.33 9.66 -19.35
N LEU A 363 -4.54 9.45 -18.83
CA LEU A 363 -5.24 10.47 -18.05
C LEU A 363 -4.50 10.82 -16.77
N TYR A 364 -3.87 9.87 -16.08
CA TYR A 364 -3.05 10.20 -14.91
C TYR A 364 -1.82 11.04 -15.27
N ILE A 365 -1.06 10.64 -16.30
CA ILE A 365 0.18 11.31 -16.70
C ILE A 365 -0.09 12.73 -17.19
N PHE A 366 -1.10 12.91 -18.04
CA PHE A 366 -1.41 14.21 -18.65
C PHE A 366 -2.36 15.08 -17.81
N ARG A 367 -2.69 14.69 -16.57
CA ARG A 367 -3.55 15.50 -15.68
C ARG A 367 -2.93 16.86 -15.40
N LYS A 368 -1.71 16.86 -14.88
CA LYS A 368 -0.87 18.03 -14.59
C LYS A 368 0.61 17.65 -14.73
N PRO A 369 1.09 17.45 -15.96
CA PRO A 369 2.44 16.98 -16.21
C PRO A 369 3.54 18.01 -15.88
N GLY A 370 3.17 19.28 -15.62
CA GLY A 370 4.07 20.35 -15.20
C GLY A 370 4.84 21.04 -16.35
N PHE A 371 5.06 20.36 -17.48
CA PHE A 371 5.74 20.94 -18.65
C PHE A 371 4.79 21.42 -19.76
N MET A 372 3.53 21.00 -19.73
CA MET A 372 2.46 21.48 -20.61
C MET A 372 1.20 21.69 -19.77
N PRO A 373 0.27 22.57 -20.19
CA PRO A 373 -1.04 22.65 -19.54
C PRO A 373 -1.70 21.27 -19.61
N GLY A 374 -2.02 20.71 -18.44
CA GLY A 374 -2.66 19.41 -18.37
C GLY A 374 -4.15 19.49 -18.71
N TRP A 375 -4.78 18.35 -19.02
CA TRP A 375 -6.21 18.35 -19.34
C TRP A 375 -7.07 18.88 -18.20
N ALA A 376 -6.60 18.79 -16.94
CA ALA A 376 -7.31 19.33 -15.79
C ALA A 376 -7.43 20.86 -15.84
N ASP A 377 -6.38 21.55 -16.30
CA ASP A 377 -6.35 23.01 -16.39
C ASP A 377 -7.15 23.54 -17.60
N VAL A 378 -7.32 22.71 -18.63
CA VAL A 378 -8.12 23.04 -19.83
C VAL A 378 -9.62 22.93 -19.55
N ILE A 379 -10.04 21.93 -18.76
CA ILE A 379 -11.47 21.64 -18.54
C ILE A 379 -12.09 22.58 -17.51
N THR A 380 -11.36 22.91 -16.44
CA THR A 380 -11.93 23.69 -15.33
C THR A 380 -10.87 24.48 -14.57
N THR A 381 -11.28 25.58 -13.96
CA THR A 381 -10.47 26.35 -13.01
C THR A 381 -10.46 25.72 -11.61
N MET A 382 -11.30 24.71 -11.36
CA MET A 382 -11.38 24.02 -10.08
C MET A 382 -10.21 23.04 -9.90
N ARG A 383 -9.75 22.86 -8.66
CA ARG A 383 -8.63 21.95 -8.36
C ARG A 383 -9.05 20.47 -8.50
N LEU A 384 -8.77 19.88 -9.66
CA LEU A 384 -8.96 18.45 -9.91
C LEU A 384 -7.77 17.62 -9.40
N LYS A 385 -8.07 16.56 -8.66
CA LYS A 385 -7.09 15.57 -8.17
C LYS A 385 -7.18 14.24 -8.94
N ASP A 386 -6.24 13.33 -8.70
CA ASP A 386 -6.08 12.06 -9.44
C ASP A 386 -7.27 11.09 -9.33
N GLY A 387 -8.01 11.12 -8.22
CA GLY A 387 -9.11 10.21 -7.93
C GLY A 387 -10.31 10.37 -8.86
N VAL A 388 -10.45 11.54 -9.50
CA VAL A 388 -11.45 11.75 -10.55
C VAL A 388 -11.19 10.83 -11.75
N VAL A 389 -9.92 10.64 -12.12
CA VAL A 389 -9.52 9.73 -13.21
C VAL A 389 -9.89 8.30 -12.85
N SER A 390 -9.54 7.85 -11.64
CA SER A 390 -9.85 6.49 -11.19
C SER A 390 -11.35 6.21 -11.28
N MET A 391 -12.18 7.09 -10.73
CA MET A 391 -13.63 6.90 -10.68
C MET A 391 -14.27 7.00 -12.06
N PHE A 392 -13.79 7.90 -12.92
CA PHE A 392 -14.26 8.00 -14.30
C PHE A 392 -14.04 6.69 -15.07
N ILE A 393 -12.86 6.09 -14.99
CA ILE A 393 -12.56 4.83 -15.67
C ILE A 393 -13.39 3.68 -15.10
N VAL A 394 -13.58 3.61 -13.78
CA VAL A 394 -14.45 2.60 -13.15
C VAL A 394 -15.87 2.71 -13.69
N ILE A 395 -16.43 3.92 -13.77
CA ILE A 395 -17.76 4.14 -14.33
C ILE A 395 -17.81 3.67 -15.80
N LEU A 396 -16.79 3.97 -16.61
CA LEU A 396 -16.70 3.47 -17.98
C LEU A 396 -16.65 1.93 -18.05
N MET A 397 -15.96 1.26 -17.13
CA MET A 397 -15.92 -0.21 -17.06
C MET A 397 -17.29 -0.83 -16.71
N PHE A 398 -18.15 -0.11 -16.00
CA PHE A 398 -19.53 -0.52 -15.74
C PHE A 398 -20.46 -0.25 -16.93
N ILE A 399 -20.16 0.75 -17.76
CA ILE A 399 -20.98 1.10 -18.93
C ILE A 399 -20.64 0.22 -20.13
N LEU A 400 -19.36 -0.08 -20.36
CA LEU A 400 -18.92 -0.78 -21.56
C LEU A 400 -19.20 -2.30 -21.47
N PRO A 401 -19.74 -2.91 -22.55
CA PRO A 401 -20.04 -4.34 -22.56
C PRO A 401 -18.78 -5.19 -22.72
N MET A 402 -18.79 -6.39 -22.13
CA MET A 402 -17.72 -7.39 -22.21
C MET A 402 -17.58 -8.02 -23.61
N SER A 403 -18.67 -8.15 -24.36
CA SER A 403 -18.69 -8.59 -25.75
C SER A 403 -19.56 -7.67 -26.61
N VAL A 404 -19.16 -7.50 -27.87
CA VAL A 404 -19.91 -6.72 -28.87
C VAL A 404 -20.95 -7.57 -29.59
N ASP A 405 -21.56 -8.53 -28.90
CA ASP A 405 -22.57 -9.42 -29.50
C ASP A 405 -23.79 -8.64 -29.99
N PHE A 406 -24.05 -7.44 -29.45
CA PHE A 406 -25.10 -6.55 -29.96
C PHE A 406 -24.88 -6.10 -31.42
N ILE A 407 -23.63 -6.07 -31.91
CA ILE A 407 -23.34 -5.71 -33.31
C ILE A 407 -23.89 -6.78 -34.27
N LYS A 408 -24.04 -8.03 -33.82
CA LYS A 408 -24.65 -9.10 -34.63
C LYS A 408 -26.10 -8.79 -35.02
N PHE A 409 -26.82 -7.98 -34.23
CA PHE A 409 -28.16 -7.50 -34.58
C PHE A 409 -28.20 -6.58 -35.80
N PHE A 410 -27.08 -5.92 -36.12
CA PHE A 410 -26.96 -5.04 -37.29
C PHE A 410 -26.20 -5.70 -38.45
N SER A 411 -25.75 -6.95 -38.30
CA SER A 411 -25.06 -7.69 -39.35
C SER A 411 -26.05 -8.46 -40.21
N SER A 412 -25.98 -8.26 -41.53
CA SER A 412 -26.85 -8.96 -42.50
C SER A 412 -26.62 -10.48 -42.59
N SER A 413 -25.61 -11.01 -41.87
CA SER A 413 -25.20 -12.42 -41.90
C SER A 413 -25.71 -13.27 -40.74
N SER A 414 -26.40 -12.70 -39.76
CA SER A 414 -26.81 -13.40 -38.53
C SER A 414 -28.22 -13.98 -38.63
N SER A 415 -28.40 -15.27 -38.27
CA SER A 415 -29.70 -15.95 -38.29
C SER A 415 -30.58 -15.52 -37.10
N TYR A 416 -31.91 -15.45 -37.30
CA TYR A 416 -32.87 -15.08 -36.26
C TYR A 416 -32.77 -15.97 -35.00
N GLU A 417 -32.45 -17.26 -35.18
CA GLU A 417 -32.28 -18.21 -34.07
C GLU A 417 -31.05 -17.91 -33.20
N GLU A 418 -29.94 -17.44 -33.80
CA GLU A 418 -28.75 -17.00 -33.06
C GLU A 418 -29.02 -15.70 -32.29
N LEU A 419 -29.82 -14.81 -32.87
CA LEU A 419 -30.23 -13.54 -32.25
C LEU A 419 -31.18 -13.78 -31.07
N ALA A 420 -32.13 -14.70 -31.21
CA ALA A 420 -33.09 -15.07 -30.16
C ALA A 420 -32.42 -15.75 -28.95
N GLN A 421 -31.29 -16.43 -29.14
CA GLN A 421 -30.51 -17.04 -28.05
C GLN A 421 -29.51 -16.06 -27.41
N SER A 422 -29.31 -14.88 -27.98
CA SER A 422 -28.35 -13.90 -27.46
C SER A 422 -28.84 -13.30 -26.14
N LYS A 423 -27.97 -13.30 -25.12
CA LYS A 423 -28.22 -12.66 -23.84
C LYS A 423 -27.52 -11.29 -23.79
N PRO A 424 -28.04 -10.32 -23.00
CA PRO A 424 -27.34 -9.06 -22.79
C PRO A 424 -25.91 -9.34 -22.31
N SER A 425 -24.93 -8.80 -23.02
CA SER A 425 -23.53 -8.91 -22.58
C SER A 425 -23.42 -8.28 -21.19
N PRO A 426 -22.80 -8.95 -20.21
CA PRO A 426 -22.43 -8.29 -18.97
C PRO A 426 -21.48 -7.13 -19.28
N SER A 427 -21.41 -6.15 -18.38
CA SER A 427 -20.37 -5.12 -18.39
C SER A 427 -18.98 -5.73 -18.20
N ILE A 428 -17.91 -5.00 -18.55
CA ILE A 428 -16.52 -5.45 -18.33
C ILE A 428 -16.31 -5.85 -16.86
N VAL A 429 -16.89 -5.06 -15.96
CA VAL A 429 -16.87 -5.32 -14.51
C VAL A 429 -18.29 -5.32 -13.97
N THR A 430 -18.61 -6.32 -13.15
CA THR A 430 -19.86 -6.36 -12.37
C THR A 430 -19.58 -6.08 -10.90
N TRP A 431 -20.60 -5.60 -10.18
CA TRP A 431 -20.45 -5.27 -8.75
C TRP A 431 -20.06 -6.48 -7.91
N ASN A 432 -20.55 -7.68 -8.26
CA ASN A 432 -20.20 -8.92 -7.56
C ASN A 432 -18.70 -9.21 -7.63
N ILE A 433 -18.08 -9.01 -8.80
CA ILE A 433 -16.63 -9.19 -8.98
C ILE A 433 -15.87 -8.22 -8.07
N LEU A 434 -16.28 -6.95 -8.02
CA LEU A 434 -15.62 -5.95 -7.18
C LEU A 434 -15.81 -6.21 -5.69
N LYS A 435 -17.02 -6.63 -5.28
CA LYS A 435 -17.32 -6.99 -3.90
C LYS A 435 -16.38 -8.09 -3.40
N GLU A 436 -16.12 -9.10 -4.22
CA GLU A 436 -15.27 -10.24 -3.87
C GLU A 436 -13.77 -9.92 -3.95
N LYS A 437 -13.33 -9.23 -5.02
CA LYS A 437 -11.90 -8.99 -5.26
C LYS A 437 -11.31 -7.84 -4.47
N ILE A 438 -12.13 -6.87 -4.04
CA ILE A 438 -11.62 -5.67 -3.38
C ILE A 438 -11.52 -5.86 -1.87
N PRO A 439 -10.34 -5.62 -1.26
CA PRO A 439 -10.19 -5.62 0.18
C PRO A 439 -10.72 -4.32 0.79
N TRP A 440 -12.04 -4.21 0.97
CA TRP A 440 -12.72 -3.02 1.53
C TRP A 440 -12.15 -2.54 2.88
N GLY A 441 -11.52 -3.44 3.65
CA GLY A 441 -10.82 -3.09 4.87
C GLY A 441 -9.69 -2.06 4.70
N LEU A 442 -9.06 -1.99 3.51
CA LEU A 442 -8.01 -1.01 3.25
C LEU A 442 -8.53 0.43 3.24
N LEU A 443 -9.79 0.65 2.87
CA LEU A 443 -10.42 1.98 2.92
C LEU A 443 -10.42 2.51 4.35
N PHE A 444 -10.85 1.68 5.31
CA PHE A 444 -10.84 2.05 6.72
C PHE A 444 -9.43 2.19 7.27
N LEU A 445 -8.50 1.34 6.83
CA LEU A 445 -7.10 1.40 7.26
C LEU A 445 -6.43 2.72 6.88
N LEU A 446 -6.60 3.17 5.64
CA LEU A 446 -6.09 4.47 5.19
C LEU A 446 -6.83 5.62 5.89
N GLY A 447 -8.15 5.54 5.98
CA GLY A 447 -8.97 6.55 6.65
C GLY A 447 -8.62 6.75 8.13
N GLY A 448 -8.30 5.68 8.86
CA GLY A 448 -7.85 5.76 10.25
C GLY A 448 -6.53 6.53 10.38
N GLY A 449 -5.56 6.29 9.48
CA GLY A 449 -4.32 7.06 9.42
C GLY A 449 -4.55 8.54 9.10
N PHE A 450 -5.46 8.84 8.18
CA PHE A 450 -5.83 10.23 7.85
C PHE A 450 -6.52 10.94 9.00
N ALA A 451 -7.37 10.24 9.75
CA ALA A 451 -7.97 10.76 10.96
C ALA A 451 -6.87 11.06 12.00
N LEU A 452 -5.94 10.14 12.25
CA LEU A 452 -4.82 10.37 13.18
C LEU A 452 -3.98 11.61 12.80
N ALA A 453 -3.68 11.80 11.53
CA ALA A 453 -2.97 12.99 11.05
C ALA A 453 -3.77 14.29 11.33
N GLU A 454 -5.05 14.31 10.96
CA GLU A 454 -5.91 15.47 11.18
C GLU A 454 -6.11 15.78 12.67
N GLY A 455 -6.31 14.75 13.50
CA GLY A 455 -6.42 14.89 14.95
C GLY A 455 -5.12 15.39 15.59
N SER A 456 -3.96 14.90 15.12
CA SER A 456 -2.65 15.32 15.63
C SER A 456 -2.37 16.79 15.30
N LYS A 457 -2.77 17.22 14.10
CA LYS A 457 -2.68 18.63 13.67
C LYS A 457 -3.63 19.52 14.45
N ALA A 458 -4.91 19.14 14.57
CA ALA A 458 -5.94 19.94 15.24
C ALA A 458 -5.68 20.11 16.75
N THR A 459 -5.02 19.15 17.39
CA THR A 459 -4.74 19.18 18.83
C THR A 459 -3.38 19.77 19.20
N GLY A 460 -2.50 20.01 18.22
CA GLY A 460 -1.13 20.46 18.48
C GLY A 460 -0.16 19.35 18.90
N LEU A 461 -0.60 18.08 18.94
CA LEU A 461 0.27 16.92 19.20
C LEU A 461 1.45 16.88 18.22
N SER A 462 1.17 17.19 16.97
CA SER A 462 2.16 17.34 15.90
C SER A 462 3.31 18.29 16.28
N SER A 463 2.99 19.45 16.86
CA SER A 463 4.00 20.43 17.31
C SER A 463 4.76 19.96 18.55
N MET A 464 4.09 19.25 19.47
CA MET A 464 4.74 18.72 20.68
C MET A 464 5.82 17.70 20.30
N ILE A 465 5.48 16.75 19.44
CA ILE A 465 6.43 15.73 18.96
C ILE A 465 7.60 16.40 18.23
N GLY A 466 7.33 17.38 17.36
CA GLY A 466 8.36 18.14 16.65
C GLY A 466 9.33 18.85 17.61
N SER A 467 8.82 19.50 18.66
CA SER A 467 9.66 20.19 19.66
C SER A 467 10.60 19.26 20.42
N SER A 468 10.17 18.02 20.70
CA SER A 468 11.02 17.00 21.33
C SER A 468 12.15 16.52 20.40
N LEU A 469 11.99 16.69 19.08
CA LEU A 469 12.98 16.33 18.07
C LEU A 469 13.96 17.48 17.76
N ASN A 470 13.81 18.65 18.38
CA ASN A 470 14.73 19.78 18.17
C ASN A 470 16.18 19.46 18.55
N GLY A 471 16.44 18.45 19.39
CA GLY A 471 17.80 17.99 19.69
C GLY A 471 18.56 17.41 18.48
N LEU A 472 17.87 17.14 17.36
CA LEU A 472 18.46 16.71 16.09
C LEU A 472 18.89 17.89 15.19
N HIS A 473 18.59 19.15 15.58
CA HIS A 473 19.09 20.33 14.87
C HIS A 473 20.62 20.35 14.90
N GLY A 474 21.25 20.22 13.73
CA GLY A 474 22.70 20.16 13.56
C GLY A 474 23.23 18.81 13.04
N CYS A 475 22.41 17.76 13.03
CA CYS A 475 22.76 16.52 12.35
C CYS A 475 22.67 16.69 10.82
N HIS A 476 23.60 16.07 10.09
CA HIS A 476 23.56 16.09 8.63
C HIS A 476 22.26 15.41 8.12
N PRO A 477 21.46 16.05 7.23
CA PRO A 477 20.18 15.51 6.74
C PRO A 477 20.22 14.06 6.25
N ALA A 478 21.31 13.68 5.57
CA ALA A 478 21.50 12.31 5.09
C ALA A 478 21.60 11.28 6.23
N ILE A 479 22.15 11.63 7.39
CA ILE A 479 22.24 10.72 8.55
C ILE A 479 20.84 10.52 9.14
N VAL A 480 20.07 11.62 9.30
CA VAL A 480 18.68 11.55 9.77
C VAL A 480 17.85 10.65 8.86
N LEU A 481 17.99 10.82 7.54
CA LEU A 481 17.32 9.96 6.56
C LEU A 481 17.72 8.49 6.69
N LEU A 482 19.02 8.20 6.87
CA LEU A 482 19.50 6.82 7.02
C LEU A 482 18.86 6.14 8.25
N VAL A 483 18.82 6.84 9.38
CA VAL A 483 18.20 6.32 10.61
C VAL A 483 16.72 6.05 10.39
N VAL A 484 16.00 6.99 9.76
CA VAL A 484 14.58 6.83 9.44
C VAL A 484 14.32 5.61 8.55
N VAL A 485 15.11 5.44 7.49
CA VAL A 485 14.99 4.30 6.57
C VAL A 485 15.26 2.99 7.31
N LEU A 486 16.33 2.91 8.10
CA LEU A 486 16.70 1.70 8.85
C LEU A 486 15.63 1.31 9.89
N VAL A 487 15.15 2.27 10.68
CA VAL A 487 14.11 2.02 11.69
C VAL A 487 12.82 1.56 11.03
N THR A 488 12.39 2.26 9.98
CA THR A 488 11.15 1.94 9.25
C THR A 488 11.23 0.55 8.63
N GLN A 489 12.36 0.25 7.98
CA GLN A 489 12.60 -1.07 7.38
C GLN A 489 12.70 -2.19 8.42
N PHE A 490 13.18 -1.93 9.63
CA PHE A 490 13.22 -2.94 10.67
C PHE A 490 11.82 -3.26 11.18
N ILE A 491 11.03 -2.23 11.51
CA ILE A 491 9.67 -2.40 12.04
C ILE A 491 8.76 -3.10 11.02
N THR A 492 8.92 -2.80 9.73
CA THR A 492 8.08 -3.40 8.67
C THR A 492 8.22 -4.89 8.47
N GLU A 493 9.26 -5.51 9.02
CA GLU A 493 9.36 -6.98 8.98
C GLU A 493 8.32 -7.62 9.92
N PHE A 494 7.91 -6.94 10.99
CA PHE A 494 7.08 -7.50 12.06
C PHE A 494 5.63 -7.00 12.06
N THR A 495 5.31 -6.01 11.24
CA THR A 495 4.00 -5.34 11.26
C THR A 495 3.57 -4.95 9.84
N SER A 496 2.27 -4.85 9.62
CA SER A 496 1.69 -4.39 8.35
C SER A 496 2.28 -3.06 7.86
N ASN A 497 2.76 -3.06 6.62
CA ASN A 497 3.36 -1.93 5.90
C ASN A 497 2.54 -0.63 6.02
N VAL A 498 1.22 -0.72 5.82
CA VAL A 498 0.31 0.44 5.84
C VAL A 498 0.13 0.97 7.25
N ALA A 499 0.05 0.09 8.23
CA ALA A 499 -0.13 0.48 9.62
C ALA A 499 1.10 1.26 10.13
N ILE A 500 2.31 0.81 9.79
CA ILE A 500 3.54 1.55 10.12
C ILE A 500 3.60 2.88 9.40
N ALA A 501 3.25 2.93 8.11
CA ALA A 501 3.20 4.20 7.36
C ALA A 501 2.27 5.21 8.04
N ASN A 502 1.08 4.78 8.48
CA ASN A 502 0.13 5.63 9.20
C ASN A 502 0.67 6.13 10.55
N LEU A 503 1.60 5.41 11.19
CA LEU A 503 2.20 5.80 12.47
C LEU A 503 3.42 6.71 12.28
N ILE A 504 4.31 6.36 11.36
CA ILE A 504 5.60 7.03 11.18
C ILE A 504 5.47 8.31 10.37
N LEU A 505 4.65 8.33 9.31
CA LEU A 505 4.62 9.48 8.38
C LEU A 505 4.15 10.80 9.03
N PRO A 506 3.15 10.83 9.92
CA PRO A 506 2.81 12.07 10.64
C PRO A 506 3.95 12.57 11.52
N VAL A 507 4.72 11.66 12.15
CA VAL A 507 5.90 12.03 12.94
C VAL A 507 6.98 12.64 12.06
N LEU A 508 7.27 12.03 10.90
CA LEU A 508 8.25 12.53 9.95
C LEU A 508 7.85 13.86 9.31
N ALA A 509 6.56 14.07 9.05
CA ALA A 509 6.05 15.35 8.56
C ALA A 509 6.37 16.48 9.54
N ASN A 510 6.18 16.24 10.83
CA ASN A 510 6.48 17.23 11.87
C ASN A 510 7.97 17.44 12.06
N MET A 511 8.75 16.36 12.01
CA MET A 511 10.21 16.46 12.05
C MET A 511 10.74 17.31 10.89
N ALA A 512 10.19 17.16 9.68
CA ALA A 512 10.57 17.98 8.54
C ALA A 512 10.28 19.47 8.79
N ARG A 513 9.12 19.81 9.35
CA ARG A 513 8.80 21.20 9.73
C ARG A 513 9.71 21.73 10.81
N SER A 514 10.00 20.94 11.84
CA SER A 514 10.86 21.37 12.93
C SER A 514 12.30 21.62 12.47
N LEU A 515 12.80 20.82 11.53
CA LEU A 515 14.16 20.94 10.98
C LEU A 515 14.25 21.90 9.77
N ASP A 516 13.16 22.59 9.40
CA ASP A 516 13.06 23.43 8.19
C ASP A 516 13.54 22.70 6.90
N MET A 517 13.22 21.40 6.81
CA MET A 517 13.56 20.54 5.70
C MET A 517 12.35 20.29 4.79
N ASP A 518 12.62 20.03 3.51
CA ASP A 518 11.58 19.56 2.60
C ASP A 518 10.92 18.28 3.14
N PRO A 519 9.61 18.25 3.41
CA PRO A 519 8.93 17.07 3.93
C PRO A 519 9.03 15.85 3.03
N ARG A 520 9.16 16.07 1.71
CA ARG A 520 9.33 15.00 0.73
C ARG A 520 10.64 14.23 0.97
N TYR A 521 11.68 14.90 1.50
CA TYR A 521 13.01 14.31 1.78
C TYR A 521 12.94 13.16 2.78
N LEU A 522 12.06 13.26 3.77
CA LEU A 522 11.91 12.24 4.82
C LEU A 522 10.73 11.31 4.54
N MET A 523 9.58 11.87 4.14
CA MET A 523 8.35 11.11 4.02
C MET A 523 8.36 10.16 2.82
N VAL A 524 8.87 10.57 1.65
CA VAL A 524 8.85 9.70 0.46
C VAL A 524 9.76 8.47 0.65
N PRO A 525 11.04 8.61 1.05
CA PRO A 525 11.88 7.45 1.30
C PRO A 525 11.36 6.55 2.42
N ALA A 526 10.80 7.11 3.50
CA ALA A 526 10.19 6.32 4.57
C ALA A 526 8.98 5.51 4.07
N THR A 527 8.18 6.07 3.17
CA THR A 527 7.05 5.37 2.55
C THR A 527 7.51 4.16 1.74
N LEU A 528 8.58 4.32 0.94
CA LEU A 528 9.19 3.23 0.20
C LEU A 528 9.78 2.17 1.15
N ALA A 529 10.45 2.62 2.21
CA ALA A 529 11.01 1.77 3.27
C ALA A 529 9.93 0.92 3.99
N CYS A 530 8.74 1.47 4.25
CA CYS A 530 7.60 0.72 4.80
C CYS A 530 7.13 -0.43 3.91
N SER A 531 7.52 -0.46 2.63
CA SER A 531 7.14 -1.54 1.71
C SER A 531 8.20 -2.63 1.65
N MET A 532 9.38 -2.43 2.24
CA MET A 532 10.58 -3.25 2.04
C MET A 532 10.81 -4.28 3.16
N ALA A 533 9.92 -5.27 3.22
CA ALA A 533 10.04 -6.45 4.08
C ALA A 533 10.45 -7.69 3.27
N PHE A 534 11.65 -8.23 3.56
CA PHE A 534 12.27 -9.30 2.78
C PHE A 534 12.74 -10.50 3.61
N HIS A 535 12.71 -10.44 4.95
CA HIS A 535 13.30 -11.51 5.77
C HIS A 535 12.29 -12.57 6.17
N MET A 536 11.05 -12.16 6.46
CA MET A 536 10.05 -13.05 7.03
C MET A 536 8.86 -13.28 6.09
N PRO A 537 8.25 -14.48 6.11
CA PRO A 537 6.99 -14.77 5.43
C PRO A 537 5.88 -13.81 5.84
N VAL A 538 5.80 -13.49 7.14
CA VAL A 538 4.75 -12.65 7.72
C VAL A 538 4.89 -11.17 7.31
N GLY A 539 6.08 -10.75 6.89
CA GLY A 539 6.35 -9.33 6.62
C GLY A 539 5.55 -8.75 5.46
N THR A 540 5.21 -9.55 4.44
CA THR A 540 4.31 -9.10 3.36
C THR A 540 3.44 -10.24 2.84
N PRO A 541 2.22 -9.97 2.31
CA PRO A 541 1.40 -11.00 1.70
C PRO A 541 2.07 -11.78 0.56
N PRO A 542 2.82 -11.15 -0.37
CA PRO A 542 3.64 -11.86 -1.35
C PRO A 542 4.56 -12.92 -0.75
N ASN A 543 5.26 -12.55 0.33
CA ASN A 543 6.19 -13.44 1.04
C ASN A 543 5.44 -14.64 1.64
N ALA A 544 4.31 -14.40 2.30
CA ALA A 544 3.48 -15.45 2.89
C ALA A 544 2.91 -16.41 1.83
N ILE A 545 2.44 -15.89 0.70
CA ILE A 545 1.88 -16.69 -0.40
C ILE A 545 2.94 -17.66 -0.94
N VAL A 546 4.13 -17.16 -1.27
CA VAL A 546 5.17 -18.04 -1.86
C VAL A 546 5.77 -18.99 -0.84
N ALA A 547 5.91 -18.57 0.42
CA ALA A 547 6.38 -19.44 1.49
C ALA A 547 5.38 -20.59 1.77
N GLY A 548 4.07 -20.30 1.70
CA GLY A 548 3.02 -21.29 1.87
C GLY A 548 2.94 -22.29 0.72
N VAL A 549 3.02 -21.84 -0.53
CA VAL A 549 2.92 -22.70 -1.71
C VAL A 549 4.17 -23.57 -1.90
N ALA A 550 5.36 -22.99 -1.74
CA ALA A 550 6.60 -23.70 -1.99
C ALA A 550 7.23 -24.33 -0.73
N HIS A 551 6.57 -24.22 0.43
CA HIS A 551 7.08 -24.69 1.73
C HIS A 551 8.50 -24.18 2.03
N ILE A 552 8.75 -22.88 1.78
CA ILE A 552 10.08 -22.28 1.95
C ILE A 552 10.36 -22.13 3.45
N PRO A 553 11.47 -22.69 3.97
CA PRO A 553 11.82 -22.50 5.37
C PRO A 553 12.21 -21.04 5.63
N THR A 554 11.73 -20.48 6.74
CA THR A 554 11.97 -19.09 7.14
C THR A 554 13.47 -18.74 7.18
N SER A 555 14.34 -19.69 7.52
CA SER A 555 15.80 -19.49 7.52
C SER A 555 16.35 -19.20 6.12
N LYS A 556 15.92 -19.93 5.09
CA LYS A 556 16.34 -19.70 3.70
C LYS A 556 15.78 -18.39 3.17
N MET A 557 14.56 -18.03 3.55
CA MET A 557 13.96 -16.74 3.20
C MET A 557 14.73 -15.58 3.82
N ALA A 558 15.06 -15.66 5.11
CA ALA A 558 15.85 -14.66 5.81
C ALA A 558 17.22 -14.46 5.14
N ILE A 559 17.93 -15.54 4.80
CA ILE A 559 19.21 -15.47 4.07
C ILE A 559 19.02 -14.83 2.69
N GLY A 560 17.97 -15.22 1.97
CA GLY A 560 17.62 -14.64 0.67
C GLY A 560 17.25 -13.15 0.73
N GLY A 561 16.77 -12.68 1.88
CA GLY A 561 16.36 -11.29 2.13
C GLY A 561 17.49 -10.32 2.48
N ILE A 562 18.64 -10.80 2.98
CA ILE A 562 19.77 -9.95 3.41
C ILE A 562 20.26 -9.05 2.27
N GLY A 563 20.55 -9.66 1.11
CA GLY A 563 21.05 -8.91 -0.07
C GLY A 563 20.04 -7.87 -0.55
N PRO A 564 18.77 -8.24 -0.81
CA PRO A 564 17.71 -7.29 -1.15
C PRO A 564 17.53 -6.16 -0.14
N LYS A 565 17.65 -6.45 1.16
CA LYS A 565 17.58 -5.42 2.21
C LYS A 565 18.66 -4.37 2.02
N ILE A 566 19.93 -4.78 2.01
CA ILE A 566 21.07 -3.84 1.89
C ILE A 566 20.94 -3.00 0.62
N ILE A 567 20.62 -3.63 -0.51
CA ILE A 567 20.46 -2.95 -1.80
C ILE A 567 19.36 -1.89 -1.74
N THR A 568 18.20 -2.25 -1.21
CA THR A 568 17.04 -1.34 -1.16
C THR A 568 17.26 -0.22 -0.13
N THR A 569 17.89 -0.50 1.01
CA THR A 569 18.31 0.54 1.98
C THR A 569 19.19 1.58 1.31
N LEU A 570 20.26 1.15 0.63
CA LEU A 570 21.23 2.06 0.01
C LEU A 570 20.61 2.88 -1.12
N ILE A 571 19.77 2.27 -1.96
CA ILE A 571 19.10 2.98 -3.05
C ILE A 571 18.08 3.97 -2.51
N VAL A 572 17.21 3.58 -1.56
CA VAL A 572 16.20 4.50 -1.01
C VAL A 572 16.86 5.67 -0.29
N TRP A 573 17.92 5.40 0.48
CA TRP A 573 18.70 6.43 1.15
C TRP A 573 19.37 7.40 0.16
N GLY A 574 19.97 6.88 -0.91
CA GLY A 574 20.66 7.68 -1.92
C GLY A 574 19.74 8.34 -2.96
N ALA A 575 18.53 7.81 -3.18
CA ALA A 575 17.64 8.24 -4.26
C ALA A 575 17.14 9.66 -4.07
N TYR A 576 16.76 10.06 -2.85
CA TYR A 576 16.26 11.43 -2.65
C TYR A 576 17.35 12.51 -2.83
N PRO A 577 18.53 12.41 -2.19
CA PRO A 577 19.58 13.43 -2.36
C PRO A 577 20.08 13.56 -3.80
N THR A 578 20.05 12.47 -4.59
CA THR A 578 20.60 12.44 -5.96
C THR A 578 19.53 12.63 -7.05
N TRP A 579 18.57 11.71 -7.14
CA TRP A 579 17.50 11.73 -8.15
C TRP A 579 16.35 12.64 -7.74
N GLY A 580 15.98 12.61 -6.46
CA GLY A 580 14.89 13.41 -5.90
C GLY A 580 15.13 14.91 -6.02
N SER A 581 16.36 15.38 -5.83
CA SER A 581 16.73 16.80 -6.01
C SER A 581 16.61 17.29 -7.46
N LEU A 582 16.65 16.38 -8.43
CA LEU A 582 16.50 16.68 -9.86
C LEU A 582 15.01 16.76 -10.26
N ILE A 583 14.19 15.90 -9.65
CA ILE A 583 12.73 15.84 -9.88
C ILE A 583 11.99 16.94 -9.10
N PHE A 584 12.29 17.08 -7.81
CA PHE A 584 11.71 18.07 -6.91
C PHE A 584 12.67 19.25 -6.80
N LYS A 585 12.49 20.26 -7.65
CA LYS A 585 13.38 21.42 -7.68
C LYS A 585 13.32 22.20 -6.34
N PRO A 586 14.45 22.77 -5.89
CA PRO A 586 14.50 23.56 -4.66
C PRO A 586 13.65 24.83 -4.66
N ASP A 587 13.25 25.36 -5.82
CA ASP A 587 12.46 26.60 -5.89
C ASP A 587 11.06 26.46 -5.28
N ASP A 588 10.52 25.24 -5.18
CA ASP A 588 9.29 24.92 -4.45
C ASP A 588 9.45 25.12 -2.92
N ILE A 589 10.69 25.14 -2.42
CA ILE A 589 11.02 25.25 -0.98
C ILE A 589 10.89 26.69 -0.48
N ALA A 590 11.12 27.69 -1.34
CA ALA A 590 10.95 29.10 -0.98
C ALA A 590 9.49 29.44 -0.61
N ALA A 591 8.52 28.68 -1.13
CA ALA A 591 7.11 28.80 -0.75
C ALA A 591 6.85 28.28 0.68
N LEU A 592 7.52 27.21 1.11
CA LEU A 592 7.40 26.63 2.47
C LEU A 592 8.02 27.53 3.56
N ASN A 593 9.09 28.25 3.24
CA ASN A 593 9.82 29.12 4.18
C ASN A 593 9.32 30.57 4.17
N SER A 594 8.34 30.89 3.34
CA SER A 594 7.66 32.19 3.43
C SER A 594 6.84 32.21 4.73
N PRO A 595 6.98 33.24 5.60
CA PRO A 595 6.21 33.30 6.83
C PRO A 595 4.73 33.24 6.45
N VAL A 596 3.99 32.33 7.10
CA VAL A 596 2.54 32.17 6.98
C VAL A 596 1.89 33.54 7.15
N THR A 597 1.74 34.25 6.03
CA THR A 597 0.88 35.40 5.95
C THR A 597 -0.48 34.75 5.92
N ARG A 598 -1.17 34.74 7.07
CA ARG A 598 -2.58 34.35 7.18
C ARG A 598 -3.27 34.69 5.88
N SER A 599 -3.77 33.68 5.18
CA SER A 599 -4.53 33.80 3.94
C SER A 599 -5.24 35.14 3.88
N ALA A 600 -4.66 36.10 3.18
CA ALA A 600 -5.38 37.31 2.83
C ALA A 600 -6.56 36.81 2.00
N PRO A 601 -7.80 37.22 2.31
CA PRO A 601 -8.90 36.93 1.41
C PRO A 601 -8.51 37.48 0.04
N ILE A 602 -8.87 36.77 -1.02
CA ILE A 602 -8.61 37.15 -2.41
C ILE A 602 -9.19 38.55 -2.63
N VAL A 603 -8.36 39.57 -2.45
CA VAL A 603 -8.64 40.94 -2.88
C VAL A 603 -7.94 41.06 -4.22
N SER A 604 -8.74 40.95 -5.28
CA SER A 604 -8.43 41.41 -6.64
C SER A 604 -7.76 42.80 -6.60
N PRO A 605 -6.98 43.21 -7.62
CA PRO A 605 -6.20 44.43 -7.54
C PRO A 605 -7.12 45.67 -7.62
N LEU A 606 -7.69 46.08 -6.49
CA LEU A 606 -8.12 47.46 -6.25
C LEU A 606 -6.89 48.27 -5.84
N LYS A 607 -5.91 48.32 -6.75
CA LYS A 607 -4.92 49.40 -6.75
C LYS A 607 -5.61 50.61 -7.37
N GLN A 608 -6.05 51.52 -6.50
CA GLN A 608 -6.21 52.97 -6.66
C GLN A 608 -7.49 53.43 -5.94
N ASN A 609 -7.30 54.34 -4.98
CA ASN A 609 -8.31 55.15 -4.28
C ASN A 609 -9.01 54.54 -3.04
N LEU A 610 -8.23 54.07 -2.08
CA LEU A 610 -8.67 54.01 -0.68
C LEU A 610 -7.82 55.00 0.15
N THR A 611 -8.24 56.26 0.18
CA THR A 611 -7.76 57.24 1.16
C THR A 611 -8.52 57.02 2.45
N LEU A 612 -7.86 56.46 3.46
CA LEU A 612 -8.35 56.51 4.84
C LEU A 612 -8.32 57.98 5.27
N SER A 613 -9.48 58.59 5.51
CA SER A 613 -9.62 59.94 6.05
C SER A 613 -9.22 60.00 7.53
N CYS A 614 -7.98 59.66 7.82
CA CYS A 614 -7.31 60.01 9.07
C CYS A 614 -6.06 60.79 8.66
N GLY A 615 -6.14 62.12 8.70
CA GLY A 615 -5.02 63.02 8.42
C GLY A 615 -3.95 62.95 9.51
N VAL A 616 -3.36 61.77 9.71
CA VAL A 616 -2.34 61.51 10.73
C VAL A 616 -1.12 60.93 10.04
N THR A 617 -0.01 61.66 10.11
CA THR A 617 1.28 61.20 9.61
C THR A 617 1.85 60.08 10.49
N PRO A 618 2.69 59.18 9.94
CA PRO A 618 3.18 57.98 10.64
C PRO A 618 3.87 58.25 11.98
N SER A 619 4.39 59.47 12.18
CA SER A 619 5.07 59.89 13.40
C SER A 619 4.17 60.06 14.63
N ASN A 620 2.84 60.14 14.45
CA ASN A 620 1.90 60.48 15.54
C ASN A 620 0.95 59.33 15.93
N ILE A 621 1.21 58.10 15.48
CA ILE A 621 0.34 56.93 15.75
C ILE A 621 0.33 56.53 17.24
N GLY A 622 1.35 56.87 18.01
CA GLY A 622 1.46 56.53 19.44
C GLY A 622 0.57 57.35 20.39
N SER A 623 -0.05 58.45 19.95
CA SER A 623 -0.79 59.39 20.82
C SER A 623 -2.31 59.32 20.70
N VAL A 624 -2.86 58.50 19.78
CA VAL A 624 -4.31 58.43 19.53
C VAL A 624 -4.96 57.37 20.41
N ARG A 625 -5.74 57.80 21.41
CA ARG A 625 -6.40 56.90 22.37
C ARG A 625 -7.75 56.32 21.91
N GLN A 626 -8.37 56.86 20.84
CA GLN A 626 -9.60 56.32 20.27
C GLN A 626 -9.64 56.53 18.75
N PHE A 627 -9.94 55.46 18.01
CA PHE A 627 -10.21 55.51 16.56
C PHE A 627 -11.71 55.66 16.33
N ASN A 628 -12.11 56.65 15.53
CA ASN A 628 -13.50 56.83 15.12
C ASN A 628 -13.56 56.70 13.59
N CYS A 629 -14.06 55.57 13.09
CA CYS A 629 -14.25 55.34 11.66
C CYS A 629 -15.72 55.58 11.30
N SER A 630 -15.98 56.41 10.29
CA SER A 630 -17.31 56.52 9.64
C SER A 630 -17.20 56.05 8.19
N LEU A 631 -18.18 55.27 7.74
CA LEU A 631 -18.25 54.74 6.37
C LEU A 631 -18.91 55.76 5.44
N PRO A 632 -18.40 56.00 4.21
CA PRO A 632 -19.05 56.84 3.24
C PRO A 632 -20.25 56.11 2.60
N THR A 633 -21.41 56.77 2.59
CA THR A 633 -22.64 56.26 1.99
C THR A 633 -22.64 56.46 0.47
N ASN A 634 -22.29 55.41 -0.28
CA ASN A 634 -22.49 55.39 -1.74
C ASN A 634 -23.76 54.59 -2.09
N PRO A 635 -24.80 55.20 -2.68
CA PRO A 635 -26.10 54.57 -2.89
C PRO A 635 -26.11 53.38 -3.87
N ALA A 636 -25.03 53.14 -4.64
CA ALA A 636 -24.93 52.00 -5.55
C ALA A 636 -24.62 50.65 -4.88
N LEU A 637 -24.23 50.64 -3.59
CA LEU A 637 -23.84 49.42 -2.86
C LEU A 637 -24.95 48.79 -2.00
N VAL A 638 -26.16 49.39 -1.97
CA VAL A 638 -27.25 49.00 -1.05
C VAL A 638 -28.19 47.93 -1.63
N GLN A 639 -28.07 47.54 -2.90
CA GLN A 639 -29.02 46.59 -3.51
C GLN A 639 -28.75 45.10 -3.26
N ASN A 640 -27.60 44.72 -2.68
CA ASN A 640 -27.28 43.32 -2.38
C ASN A 640 -27.16 43.09 -0.87
N SER A 641 -28.09 42.32 -0.31
CA SER A 641 -28.14 42.00 1.13
C SER A 641 -26.89 41.26 1.64
N LEU A 642 -26.19 40.52 0.78
CA LEU A 642 -24.96 39.80 1.13
C LEU A 642 -23.73 40.69 1.29
N THR A 643 -23.65 41.83 0.60
CA THR A 643 -22.50 42.75 0.69
C THR A 643 -22.57 43.65 1.92
N ALA A 644 -23.76 43.93 2.46
CA ALA A 644 -23.94 44.75 3.65
C ALA A 644 -23.45 44.04 4.94
N ASP A 645 -23.66 42.72 5.03
CA ASP A 645 -23.24 41.93 6.20
C ASP A 645 -21.73 41.67 6.25
N ILE A 646 -21.09 41.54 5.08
CA ILE A 646 -19.62 41.44 4.97
C ILE A 646 -18.95 42.76 5.38
N PHE A 647 -19.53 43.91 5.00
CA PHE A 647 -18.98 45.21 5.39
C PHE A 647 -19.13 45.50 6.90
N LYS A 648 -20.21 45.03 7.54
CA LYS A 648 -20.38 45.15 9.00
C LYS A 648 -19.41 44.28 9.80
N THR A 649 -19.01 43.11 9.27
CA THR A 649 -18.11 42.19 9.98
C THR A 649 -16.64 42.57 9.85
N VAL A 650 -16.23 43.20 8.74
CA VAL A 650 -14.81 43.57 8.52
C VAL A 650 -14.40 44.85 9.25
N PHE A 651 -15.33 45.77 9.54
CA PHE A 651 -15.03 47.09 10.12
C PHE A 651 -15.64 47.36 11.51
N SER A 652 -15.99 46.32 12.27
CA SER A 652 -16.40 46.50 13.67
C SER A 652 -15.17 46.67 14.58
N CYS A 653 -14.75 47.92 14.78
CA CYS A 653 -13.81 48.30 15.85
C CYS A 653 -14.46 48.18 17.24
N ASN A 654 -14.73 46.96 17.69
CA ASN A 654 -15.06 46.71 19.10
C ASN A 654 -14.17 45.58 19.63
N SER A 655 -13.36 45.93 20.63
CA SER A 655 -12.49 45.10 21.47
C SER A 655 -11.15 44.60 20.89
N LEU A 656 -10.10 45.42 21.06
CA LEU A 656 -8.73 44.93 21.25
C LEU A 656 -8.36 45.17 22.73
N PRO A 657 -8.02 44.13 23.52
CA PRO A 657 -7.58 44.34 24.89
C PRO A 657 -6.20 45.00 24.88
N ALA A 658 -6.10 46.15 25.55
CA ALA A 658 -4.85 46.83 25.83
C ALA A 658 -4.03 46.00 26.82
N ASN A 659 -3.07 45.22 26.32
CA ASN A 659 -1.78 44.95 26.98
C ASN A 659 -0.97 43.95 26.15
N LYS A 660 0.07 44.46 25.48
CA LYS A 660 1.44 43.94 25.52
C LYS A 660 2.32 44.86 24.66
N SER A 661 3.33 45.40 25.32
CA SER A 661 4.46 46.20 24.80
C SER A 661 5.22 45.49 23.69
#